data_AF-A0AAJ7UGM7-F1
#
_entry.id   AF-A0AAJ7UGM7-F1
#
_cell.length_a   1.000
_cell.length_b   1.000
_cell.length_c   1.000
_cell.angle_alpha   90.00
_cell.angle_beta   90.00
_cell.angle_gamma   90.00
#
_symmetry.space_group_name_H-M   'P 1'
#
loop_
_entity.id
_entity.type
_entity.pdbx_description
1 polymer ?
#
loop_
_entity_poly.entity_id
_entity_poly.type
_entity_poly.pdbx_seq_one_letter_code
_entity_poly.pdbx_strand_id
1 'polypeptide(L)'
;MSLEHERPPRLQMNGAHAMGTSPVDAQGPLRMGPSSCSGPPPSSLFSPEETVQQIRDLLRENDELRNAVKTMTQTMQQQYTDIMAWRDGLQKEKEFAVAKFTEARISVERLTTECNGYKRKLLQAEKQLRGGGEEEEENEESARAEPKSAGSSLSTLASASASLAWEDDVSHMAANLRAPGGEGEQTEYVVLLRNQKEHLEGEVRQLKEQLHKMMQEKAEVVALNNELQLQASADVADGESSPRTDESYVEIREVEGNMVEQPSRREKLLNPESGSSSSAAPLEEGRTYSSSTELTVSRLLLQLQEMTKQRQEVDELLRKSERSKAELELRVSEAESRLADAAAETASLRDELSARLRDKESELAQLAGANSTHRQDAQKRIEALMRQIDEMKRSHAEKQQSLEDVQMLKSQVTSLVGELNEAQNKLQAAETLKRNLQQRVHALEANHKRLQGEVEEQRQQHTLAVTRLTLQCHDSESALKAERQKSTEEKRKLAQLQAAYNQLFANYDELIKEMEQQKKMMPDPRESMRLHEQLHESEQALLDKQELIDKLKGAVARSEGQLETMAVLKAQAEIFKLDFEAERTAREEMHCAKEKLKEQLAAVRLDNERIKDELEAYTRGHLQEMQRRHTGHFMQDDREAAPLPQPLPMPNPPPVQLNQMQHTCPICNFNAPDMDTLQIHVLDCIQ
;
A
#
# COMPACT_ATOMS: atom_id res chain seq x y z
N MET A 1 -32.61 -34.09 5.25
CA MET A 1 -33.49 -33.90 4.07
C MET A 1 -32.60 -33.52 2.90
N SER A 2 -32.96 -33.89 1.68
CA SER A 2 -32.09 -33.83 0.48
C SER A 2 -32.15 -32.47 -0.24
N LEU A 3 -31.66 -32.41 -1.51
CA LEU A 3 -31.38 -31.23 -2.37
C LEU A 3 -30.00 -30.60 -2.06
N GLU A 4 -28.91 -30.82 -2.81
CA GLU A 4 -28.68 -31.47 -4.12
C GLU A 4 -29.07 -30.67 -5.39
N HIS A 5 -28.10 -30.54 -6.33
CA HIS A 5 -28.19 -29.98 -7.71
C HIS A 5 -28.50 -28.45 -7.82
N GLU A 6 -28.05 -27.66 -8.82
CA GLU A 6 -27.40 -27.92 -10.14
C GLU A 6 -26.19 -26.99 -10.49
N ARG A 7 -25.38 -27.42 -11.47
CA ARG A 7 -24.70 -26.58 -12.51
C ARG A 7 -25.40 -26.92 -13.83
N PRO A 8 -25.59 -26.01 -14.83
CA PRO A 8 -24.52 -25.67 -15.81
C PRO A 8 -24.76 -24.25 -16.45
N PRO A 9 -24.34 -23.89 -17.69
CA PRO A 9 -23.36 -24.47 -18.63
C PRO A 9 -22.28 -23.48 -19.14
N ARG A 10 -21.38 -23.98 -20.01
CA ARG A 10 -20.46 -23.17 -20.83
C ARG A 10 -21.17 -22.56 -22.05
N LEU A 11 -20.65 -21.44 -22.55
CA LEU A 11 -20.68 -21.08 -23.97
C LEU A 11 -19.26 -20.86 -24.49
N GLN A 12 -19.03 -21.17 -25.76
CA GLN A 12 -17.78 -20.93 -26.48
C GLN A 12 -17.93 -19.69 -27.37
N MET A 13 -16.88 -18.87 -27.47
CA MET A 13 -16.60 -18.07 -28.66
C MET A 13 -15.09 -18.01 -28.90
N ASN A 14 -14.70 -17.92 -30.17
CA ASN A 14 -13.30 -18.01 -30.60
C ASN A 14 -12.63 -16.63 -30.67
N GLY A 15 -11.36 -16.56 -30.31
CA GLY A 15 -10.46 -15.43 -30.52
C GLY A 15 -9.01 -15.92 -30.48
N ALA A 16 -8.19 -15.54 -31.46
CA ALA A 16 -6.85 -16.10 -31.67
C ALA A 16 -5.72 -15.11 -31.30
N HIS A 17 -4.48 -15.59 -31.43
CA HIS A 17 -3.20 -14.91 -31.13
C HIS A 17 -2.84 -14.82 -29.64
N ALA A 18 -1.58 -14.95 -29.22
CA ALA A 18 -0.40 -15.59 -29.84
C ALA A 18 0.69 -15.79 -28.75
N MET A 19 1.69 -16.65 -29.01
CA MET A 19 2.79 -17.04 -28.10
C MET A 19 2.34 -17.84 -26.85
N GLY A 20 3.12 -18.79 -26.33
CA GLY A 20 4.40 -19.29 -26.83
C GLY A 20 5.19 -20.13 -25.82
N THR A 21 4.59 -21.18 -25.24
CA THR A 21 5.23 -22.03 -24.22
C THR A 21 5.32 -23.49 -24.69
N SER A 22 6.54 -24.04 -24.77
CA SER A 22 6.78 -25.44 -25.10
C SER A 22 6.68 -26.33 -23.85
N PRO A 23 5.95 -27.46 -23.89
CA PRO A 23 5.90 -28.42 -22.79
C PRO A 23 6.97 -29.51 -22.89
N VAL A 24 7.35 -30.04 -21.73
CA VAL A 24 8.14 -31.27 -21.56
C VAL A 24 7.21 -32.47 -21.66
N ASP A 25 7.63 -33.60 -22.30
CA ASP A 25 7.61 -34.93 -21.65
C ASP A 25 8.13 -36.11 -22.51
N ALA A 26 8.27 -37.26 -21.81
CA ALA A 26 8.37 -38.63 -22.31
C ALA A 26 9.69 -39.08 -23.02
N GLN A 27 10.51 -39.82 -22.27
CA GLN A 27 11.51 -40.75 -22.82
C GLN A 27 11.13 -42.21 -22.48
N GLY A 28 11.13 -43.07 -23.50
CA GLY A 28 10.92 -44.52 -23.42
C GLY A 28 11.75 -45.23 -24.51
N PRO A 29 12.23 -46.47 -24.28
CA PRO A 29 13.56 -46.83 -24.79
C PRO A 29 13.59 -47.67 -26.08
N LEU A 30 14.47 -47.27 -27.01
CA LEU A 30 14.96 -48.10 -28.13
C LEU A 30 16.49 -47.88 -28.24
N ARG A 31 17.31 -48.88 -27.92
CA ARG A 31 17.70 -50.04 -28.74
C ARG A 31 18.80 -49.68 -29.76
N MET A 32 20.05 -49.94 -29.36
CA MET A 32 21.25 -49.73 -30.18
C MET A 32 21.23 -50.56 -31.47
N GLY A 33 21.68 -49.97 -32.57
CA GLY A 33 22.01 -50.63 -33.84
C GLY A 33 23.10 -49.81 -34.56
N PRO A 34 24.08 -50.44 -35.22
CA PRO A 34 25.28 -49.74 -35.69
C PRO A 34 25.01 -48.87 -36.92
N SER A 35 25.19 -47.56 -36.79
CA SER A 35 25.17 -46.62 -37.91
C SER A 35 26.53 -46.59 -38.61
N SER A 36 26.54 -46.83 -39.93
CA SER A 36 27.76 -46.80 -40.75
C SER A 36 28.40 -45.40 -40.74
N CYS A 37 29.63 -45.30 -40.26
CA CYS A 37 30.40 -44.05 -40.25
C CYS A 37 31.26 -43.94 -41.52
N SER A 38 30.67 -43.49 -42.62
CA SER A 38 31.41 -43.13 -43.84
C SER A 38 31.95 -41.70 -43.77
N GLY A 39 32.97 -41.48 -42.94
CA GLY A 39 33.71 -40.22 -42.87
C GLY A 39 34.90 -40.18 -43.86
N PRO A 40 35.22 -39.02 -44.46
CA PRO A 40 36.46 -38.84 -45.21
C PRO A 40 37.70 -38.83 -44.27
N PRO A 41 38.92 -39.11 -44.78
CA PRO A 41 40.12 -39.18 -43.95
C PRO A 41 40.55 -37.81 -43.39
N PRO A 42 41.21 -37.78 -42.21
CA PRO A 42 41.63 -36.55 -41.56
C PRO A 42 42.88 -35.94 -42.21
N SER A 43 42.67 -35.02 -43.15
CA SER A 43 43.74 -34.25 -43.81
C SER A 43 43.39 -32.76 -43.88
N SER A 44 43.54 -32.06 -42.75
CA SER A 44 43.66 -30.59 -42.74
C SER A 44 44.76 -30.19 -41.75
N LEU A 45 45.92 -29.84 -42.29
CA LEU A 45 46.91 -29.05 -41.56
C LEU A 45 46.45 -27.60 -41.64
N PHE A 46 45.98 -27.04 -40.52
CA PHE A 46 45.74 -25.60 -40.41
C PHE A 46 46.99 -24.83 -40.84
N SER A 47 46.82 -23.76 -41.60
CA SER A 47 47.94 -22.89 -41.93
C SER A 47 48.49 -22.22 -40.67
N PRO A 48 49.79 -21.84 -40.63
CA PRO A 48 50.35 -21.12 -39.50
C PRO A 48 49.54 -19.86 -39.14
N GLU A 49 49.08 -19.12 -40.15
CA GLU A 49 48.20 -17.95 -40.02
C GLU A 49 46.91 -18.25 -39.23
N GLU A 50 46.21 -19.33 -39.56
CA GLU A 50 44.97 -19.74 -38.89
C GLU A 50 45.22 -20.18 -37.45
N THR A 51 46.31 -20.91 -37.17
CA THR A 51 46.66 -21.27 -35.78
C THR A 51 46.98 -20.05 -34.93
N VAL A 52 47.69 -19.06 -35.47
CA VAL A 52 48.01 -17.80 -34.78
C VAL A 52 46.78 -16.91 -34.62
N GLN A 53 45.81 -16.98 -35.54
CA GLN A 53 44.50 -16.33 -35.39
C GLN A 53 43.70 -16.97 -34.26
N GLN A 54 43.56 -18.30 -34.24
CA GLN A 54 42.80 -18.99 -33.20
C GLN A 54 43.43 -18.88 -31.81
N ILE A 55 44.77 -18.80 -31.71
CA ILE A 55 45.45 -18.46 -30.45
C ILE A 55 45.11 -17.03 -30.00
N ARG A 56 45.06 -16.04 -30.91
CA ARG A 56 44.65 -14.66 -30.58
C ARG A 56 43.20 -14.57 -30.11
N ASP A 57 42.31 -15.39 -30.68
CA ASP A 57 40.90 -15.41 -30.27
C ASP A 57 40.71 -16.13 -28.92
N LEU A 58 41.41 -17.23 -28.66
CA LEU A 58 41.44 -17.88 -27.34
C LEU A 58 42.04 -17.00 -26.25
N LEU A 59 43.05 -16.17 -26.56
CA LEU A 59 43.60 -15.18 -25.62
C LEU A 59 42.57 -14.09 -25.30
N ARG A 60 41.85 -13.59 -26.31
CA ARG A 60 40.76 -12.62 -26.16
C ARG A 60 39.65 -13.17 -25.25
N GLU A 61 39.19 -14.39 -25.52
CA GLU A 61 38.20 -15.08 -24.67
C GLU A 61 38.73 -15.27 -23.23
N ASN A 62 40.02 -15.55 -23.05
CA ASN A 62 40.62 -15.66 -21.72
C ASN A 62 40.61 -14.33 -20.94
N ASP A 63 40.89 -13.21 -21.61
CA ASP A 63 40.83 -11.87 -21.00
C ASP A 63 39.39 -11.41 -20.75
N GLU A 64 38.46 -11.72 -21.65
CA GLU A 64 37.02 -11.48 -21.44
C GLU A 64 36.50 -12.27 -20.22
N LEU A 65 36.87 -13.55 -20.09
CA LEU A 65 36.54 -14.39 -18.92
C LEU A 65 37.21 -13.88 -17.63
N ARG A 66 38.47 -13.43 -17.66
CA ARG A 66 39.13 -12.81 -16.50
C ARG A 66 38.40 -11.56 -16.04
N ASN A 67 37.99 -10.71 -16.98
CA ASN A 67 37.25 -9.49 -16.68
C ASN A 67 35.85 -9.81 -16.14
N ALA A 68 35.15 -10.80 -16.68
CA ALA A 68 33.86 -11.27 -16.16
C ALA A 68 33.95 -11.85 -14.74
N VAL A 69 34.98 -12.65 -14.44
CA VAL A 69 35.24 -13.15 -13.07
C VAL A 69 35.57 -12.00 -12.12
N LYS A 70 36.36 -11.01 -12.57
CA LYS A 70 36.71 -9.83 -11.77
C LYS A 70 35.49 -8.97 -11.46
N THR A 71 34.64 -8.66 -12.43
CA THR A 71 33.40 -7.89 -12.19
C THR A 71 32.42 -8.67 -11.33
N MET A 72 32.24 -9.98 -11.55
CA MET A 72 31.39 -10.82 -10.68
C MET A 72 31.90 -10.84 -9.23
N THR A 73 33.22 -10.88 -9.03
CA THR A 73 33.85 -10.81 -7.70
C THR A 73 33.60 -9.46 -7.03
N GLN A 74 33.70 -8.35 -7.78
CA GLN A 74 33.41 -7.01 -7.28
C GLN A 74 31.92 -6.83 -6.93
N THR A 75 31.01 -7.34 -7.76
CA THR A 75 29.56 -7.35 -7.46
C THR A 75 29.23 -8.17 -6.22
N MET A 76 29.84 -9.35 -6.05
CA MET A 76 29.72 -10.17 -4.84
C MET A 76 30.24 -9.44 -3.59
N GLN A 77 31.36 -8.72 -3.69
CA GLN A 77 31.89 -7.90 -2.60
C GLN A 77 30.95 -6.74 -2.24
N GLN A 78 30.40 -6.04 -3.24
CA GLN A 78 29.43 -4.97 -3.01
C GLN A 78 28.15 -5.50 -2.34
N GLN A 79 27.57 -6.59 -2.86
CA GLN A 79 26.39 -7.22 -2.25
C GLN A 79 26.65 -7.68 -0.82
N TYR A 80 27.86 -8.17 -0.52
CA TYR A 80 28.24 -8.51 0.86
C TYR A 80 28.29 -7.27 1.77
N THR A 81 28.88 -6.16 1.32
CA THR A 81 28.87 -4.90 2.10
C THR A 81 27.45 -4.33 2.27
N ASP A 82 26.60 -4.43 1.26
CA ASP A 82 25.20 -3.96 1.32
C ASP A 82 24.38 -4.77 2.32
N ILE A 83 24.54 -6.10 2.32
CA ILE A 83 23.90 -7.03 3.28
C ILE A 83 24.38 -6.75 4.72
N MET A 84 25.68 -6.47 4.90
CA MET A 84 26.23 -6.12 6.21
C MET A 84 25.71 -4.76 6.71
N ALA A 85 25.66 -3.74 5.84
CA ALA A 85 25.08 -2.44 6.19
C ALA A 85 23.58 -2.54 6.53
N TRP A 86 22.82 -3.36 5.80
CA TRP A 86 21.40 -3.64 6.10
C TRP A 86 21.23 -4.35 7.44
N ARG A 87 22.07 -5.35 7.74
CA ARG A 87 22.08 -6.05 9.03
C ARG A 87 22.34 -5.08 10.20
N ASP A 88 23.32 -4.19 10.05
CA ASP A 88 23.66 -3.20 11.08
C ASP A 88 22.55 -2.13 11.24
N GLY A 89 21.83 -1.79 10.17
CA GLY A 89 20.62 -0.98 10.23
C GLY A 89 19.51 -1.66 11.04
N LEU A 90 19.18 -2.91 10.69
CA LEU A 90 18.16 -3.72 11.38
C LEU A 90 18.48 -3.92 12.86
N GLN A 91 19.75 -4.09 13.21
CA GLN A 91 20.19 -4.19 14.61
C GLN A 91 19.98 -2.86 15.37
N LYS A 92 20.29 -1.71 14.76
CA LYS A 92 20.02 -0.39 15.36
C LYS A 92 18.53 -0.09 15.53
N GLU A 93 17.70 -0.49 14.56
CA GLU A 93 16.23 -0.39 14.68
C GLU A 93 15.69 -1.24 15.83
N LYS A 94 16.20 -2.47 15.99
CA LYS A 94 15.87 -3.35 17.11
C LYS A 94 16.29 -2.74 18.46
N GLU A 95 17.51 -2.20 18.56
CA GLU A 95 18.01 -1.52 19.76
C GLU A 95 17.17 -0.29 20.11
N PHE A 96 16.82 0.53 19.11
CA PHE A 96 15.92 1.67 19.29
C PHE A 96 14.52 1.24 19.77
N ALA A 97 13.95 0.19 19.20
CA ALA A 97 12.67 -0.35 19.62
C ALA A 97 12.71 -0.84 21.08
N VAL A 98 13.75 -1.58 21.48
CA VAL A 98 13.95 -2.03 22.87
C VAL A 98 14.11 -0.83 23.82
N ALA A 99 14.88 0.20 23.44
CA ALA A 99 15.02 1.43 24.21
C ALA A 99 13.67 2.16 24.39
N LYS A 100 12.83 2.22 23.34
CA LYS A 100 11.49 2.83 23.43
C LYS A 100 10.51 2.00 24.26
N PHE A 101 10.56 0.67 24.18
CA PHE A 101 9.73 -0.19 25.04
C PHE A 101 10.15 -0.12 26.51
N THR A 102 11.44 0.00 26.83
CA THR A 102 11.91 0.17 28.22
C THR A 102 11.56 1.55 28.79
N GLU A 103 11.73 2.63 28.03
CA GLU A 103 11.27 3.99 28.39
C GLU A 103 9.75 4.04 28.65
N ALA A 104 8.96 3.37 27.79
CA ALA A 104 7.52 3.23 27.98
C ALA A 104 7.18 2.41 29.24
N ARG A 105 7.88 1.28 29.49
CA ARG A 105 7.68 0.43 30.67
C ARG A 105 7.94 1.19 31.96
N ILE A 106 9.07 1.90 32.05
CA ILE A 106 9.43 2.77 33.19
C ILE A 106 8.37 3.87 33.41
N SER A 107 7.83 4.43 32.34
CA SER A 107 6.77 5.45 32.44
C SER A 107 5.43 4.87 32.92
N VAL A 108 5.06 3.65 32.50
CA VAL A 108 3.88 2.93 33.00
C VAL A 108 4.05 2.47 34.44
N GLU A 109 5.23 1.97 34.83
CA GLU A 109 5.58 1.64 36.21
C GLU A 109 5.44 2.88 37.12
N ARG A 110 6.05 4.01 36.73
CA ARG A 110 5.94 5.30 37.43
C ARG A 110 4.49 5.75 37.59
N LEU A 111 3.70 5.82 36.51
CA LEU A 111 2.28 6.18 36.56
C LEU A 111 1.47 5.20 37.45
N THR A 112 1.84 3.92 37.46
CA THR A 112 1.21 2.91 38.34
C THR A 112 1.55 3.18 39.82
N THR A 113 2.79 3.56 40.15
CA THR A 113 3.13 3.97 41.53
C THR A 113 2.43 5.26 41.97
N GLU A 114 2.27 6.23 41.05
CA GLU A 114 1.53 7.47 41.29
C GLU A 114 0.04 7.17 41.52
N CYS A 115 -0.62 6.41 40.63
CA CYS A 115 -2.01 5.96 40.79
C CYS A 115 -2.23 5.18 42.10
N ASN A 116 -1.32 4.27 42.46
CA ASN A 116 -1.36 3.58 43.75
C ASN A 116 -1.07 4.51 44.95
N GLY A 117 -0.37 5.62 44.75
CA GLY A 117 -0.21 6.70 45.71
C GLY A 117 -1.50 7.50 45.91
N TYR A 118 -2.15 7.93 44.83
CA TYR A 118 -3.45 8.60 44.89
C TYR A 118 -4.53 7.70 45.50
N LYS A 119 -4.58 6.41 45.13
CA LYS A 119 -5.51 5.44 45.72
C LYS A 119 -5.32 5.27 47.23
N ARG A 120 -4.06 5.28 47.72
CA ARG A 120 -3.77 5.26 49.17
C ARG A 120 -4.19 6.57 49.86
N LYS A 121 -3.93 7.74 49.25
CA LYS A 121 -4.38 9.04 49.77
C LYS A 121 -5.92 9.11 49.85
N LEU A 122 -6.61 8.58 48.84
CA LEU A 122 -8.06 8.55 48.78
C LEU A 122 -8.65 7.61 49.85
N LEU A 123 -8.13 6.39 49.99
CA LEU A 123 -8.47 5.48 51.10
C LEU A 123 -8.18 6.08 52.49
N GLN A 124 -7.14 6.92 52.62
CA GLN A 124 -6.82 7.62 53.86
C GLN A 124 -7.80 8.76 54.14
N ALA A 125 -8.22 9.51 53.12
CA ALA A 125 -9.26 10.53 53.23
C ALA A 125 -10.64 9.91 53.54
N GLU A 126 -11.00 8.79 52.90
CA GLU A 126 -12.21 8.01 53.23
C GLU A 126 -12.21 7.54 54.69
N LYS A 127 -11.05 7.09 55.22
CA LYS A 127 -10.90 6.75 56.64
C LYS A 127 -11.02 7.97 57.56
N GLN A 128 -10.49 9.14 57.16
CA GLN A 128 -10.64 10.37 57.93
C GLN A 128 -12.08 10.89 57.94
N LEU A 129 -12.82 10.76 56.84
CA LEU A 129 -14.24 11.07 56.75
C LEU A 129 -15.11 10.07 57.53
N ARG A 130 -14.76 8.79 57.53
CA ARG A 130 -15.45 7.74 58.31
C ARG A 130 -15.12 7.80 59.82
N GLY A 131 -13.96 8.33 60.20
CA GLY A 131 -13.55 8.53 61.60
C GLY A 131 -14.19 9.73 62.32
N GLY A 132 -15.24 10.32 61.75
CA GLY A 132 -16.01 11.42 62.34
C GLY A 132 -17.24 10.99 63.16
N GLY A 133 -17.46 9.69 63.33
CA GLY A 133 -18.52 9.12 64.17
C GLY A 133 -18.04 7.85 64.84
N GLU A 134 -18.31 7.73 66.14
CA GLU A 134 -18.04 6.55 66.94
C GLU A 134 -19.14 5.50 66.68
N GLU A 135 -18.75 4.26 66.40
CA GLU A 135 -19.09 3.08 67.24
C GLU A 135 -18.50 1.79 66.63
N GLU A 136 -18.48 0.74 67.45
CA GLU A 136 -17.84 -0.56 67.15
C GLU A 136 -18.83 -1.51 66.47
N GLU A 137 -18.36 -2.35 65.53
CA GLU A 137 -18.96 -3.67 65.35
C GLU A 137 -17.93 -4.65 64.77
N GLU A 138 -17.33 -5.48 65.65
CA GLU A 138 -16.71 -6.74 65.24
C GLU A 138 -17.82 -7.80 65.11
N ASN A 139 -17.96 -8.41 63.93
CA ASN A 139 -18.47 -9.78 63.87
C ASN A 139 -17.98 -10.53 62.63
N GLU A 140 -17.79 -11.83 62.78
CA GLU A 140 -17.49 -12.75 61.68
C GLU A 140 -18.79 -13.27 61.06
N GLU A 141 -18.95 -13.22 59.73
CA GLU A 141 -19.82 -14.17 59.05
C GLU A 141 -19.17 -14.80 57.80
N SER A 142 -19.45 -16.09 57.65
CA SER A 142 -18.62 -17.03 56.91
C SER A 142 -19.00 -17.16 55.42
N ALA A 143 -17.97 -17.19 54.59
CA ALA A 143 -17.86 -17.96 53.34
C ALA A 143 -19.06 -18.05 52.36
N ARG A 144 -18.94 -17.36 51.20
CA ARG A 144 -19.33 -18.01 49.94
C ARG A 144 -18.57 -17.53 48.68
N ALA A 145 -17.88 -18.49 48.06
CA ALA A 145 -17.52 -18.62 46.63
C ALA A 145 -16.93 -17.42 45.84
N GLU A 146 -15.65 -17.53 45.47
CA GLU A 146 -15.14 -17.00 44.20
C GLU A 146 -15.74 -17.74 42.98
N PRO A 147 -15.69 -17.13 41.79
CA PRO A 147 -15.40 -17.85 40.55
C PRO A 147 -14.03 -17.44 39.98
N LYS A 148 -13.00 -18.29 40.16
CA LYS A 148 -11.69 -18.10 39.53
C LYS A 148 -11.79 -18.30 38.02
N SER A 149 -11.31 -17.34 37.22
CA SER A 149 -11.21 -17.51 35.76
C SER A 149 -10.07 -16.70 35.11
N ALA A 150 -9.91 -15.42 35.47
CA ALA A 150 -9.02 -14.50 34.74
C ALA A 150 -7.56 -14.37 35.26
N GLY A 151 -7.15 -15.15 36.28
CA GLY A 151 -5.85 -14.97 36.95
C GLY A 151 -4.67 -15.79 36.41
N SER A 152 -4.92 -16.84 35.60
CA SER A 152 -3.92 -17.89 35.35
C SER A 152 -2.89 -17.57 34.25
N SER A 153 -3.05 -16.47 33.50
CA SER A 153 -2.25 -16.19 32.30
C SER A 153 -1.09 -15.21 32.52
N LEU A 154 -1.03 -14.55 33.68
CA LEU A 154 -0.09 -13.44 33.96
C LEU A 154 1.11 -13.86 34.82
N SER A 155 0.93 -14.82 35.73
CA SER A 155 2.03 -15.38 36.55
C SER A 155 3.04 -16.19 35.72
N THR A 156 2.57 -16.89 34.69
CA THR A 156 3.39 -17.72 33.79
C THR A 156 4.40 -16.89 32.99
N LEU A 157 4.06 -15.65 32.64
CA LEU A 157 4.96 -14.73 31.91
C LEU A 157 6.02 -14.10 32.83
N ALA A 158 5.68 -13.81 34.08
CA ALA A 158 6.66 -13.33 35.08
C ALA A 158 7.73 -14.41 35.36
N SER A 159 7.30 -15.66 35.54
CA SER A 159 8.18 -16.79 35.86
C SER A 159 9.11 -17.19 34.70
N ALA A 160 8.74 -16.88 33.45
CA ALA A 160 9.54 -17.19 32.26
C ALA A 160 10.70 -16.21 32.02
N SER A 161 10.72 -15.03 32.67
CA SER A 161 11.74 -14.00 32.42
C SER A 161 13.03 -14.19 33.23
N ALA A 162 13.04 -15.07 34.24
CA ALA A 162 14.11 -15.18 35.23
C ALA A 162 15.25 -16.16 34.87
N SER A 163 15.35 -16.62 33.61
CA SER A 163 16.24 -17.73 33.21
C SER A 163 17.20 -17.41 32.04
N LEU A 164 17.53 -16.13 31.83
CA LEU A 164 18.56 -15.71 30.88
C LEU A 164 19.54 -14.75 31.56
N ALA A 165 20.68 -15.27 32.03
CA ALA A 165 21.75 -14.47 32.62
C ALA A 165 22.60 -13.82 31.52
N TRP A 166 22.43 -12.51 31.32
CA TRP A 166 23.24 -11.66 30.44
C TRP A 166 23.39 -10.21 30.95
N GLU A 167 23.07 -9.96 32.22
CA GLU A 167 22.97 -8.60 32.77
C GLU A 167 24.33 -7.90 32.98
N ASP A 168 25.44 -8.64 33.05
CA ASP A 168 26.78 -8.08 33.33
C ASP A 168 27.47 -7.40 32.12
N ASP A 169 27.32 -7.94 30.90
CA ASP A 169 28.07 -7.44 29.72
C ASP A 169 27.62 -6.06 29.22
N VAL A 170 26.37 -5.67 29.50
CA VAL A 170 25.76 -4.42 29.01
C VAL A 170 26.51 -3.18 29.55
N SER A 171 27.02 -3.27 30.77
CA SER A 171 27.73 -2.15 31.43
C SER A 171 29.07 -1.82 30.78
N HIS A 172 29.72 -2.78 30.10
CA HIS A 172 31.09 -2.61 29.61
C HIS A 172 31.18 -2.07 28.18
N MET A 173 30.11 -2.19 27.37
CA MET A 173 30.07 -1.64 26.01
C MET A 173 29.60 -0.18 25.95
N ALA A 174 28.90 0.31 26.97
CA ALA A 174 28.39 1.70 27.02
C ALA A 174 29.50 2.78 27.06
N ALA A 175 30.76 2.40 27.32
CA ALA A 175 31.86 3.33 27.57
C ALA A 175 32.53 3.91 26.30
N ASN A 176 32.25 3.38 25.10
CA ASN A 176 33.06 3.64 23.90
C ASN A 176 32.37 4.49 22.81
N LEU A 177 31.67 5.55 23.22
CA LEU A 177 31.13 6.56 22.31
C LEU A 177 32.17 7.62 21.92
N ARG A 178 32.94 7.33 20.86
CA ARG A 178 33.61 8.38 20.06
C ARG A 178 33.44 8.08 18.57
N ALA A 179 32.60 8.85 17.91
CA ALA A 179 32.25 8.66 16.51
C ALA A 179 33.36 9.13 15.54
N PRO A 180 33.67 8.35 14.49
CA PRO A 180 33.62 8.80 13.11
C PRO A 180 32.15 8.73 12.60
N GLY A 181 31.70 9.52 11.65
CA GLY A 181 32.46 10.29 10.66
C GLY A 181 32.00 9.82 9.28
N GLY A 182 30.93 10.44 8.77
CA GLY A 182 30.23 10.02 7.55
C GLY A 182 29.15 11.03 7.19
N GLU A 183 29.56 12.08 6.50
CA GLU A 183 28.68 13.14 6.03
C GLU A 183 28.21 12.85 4.60
N GLY A 184 26.93 13.12 4.32
CA GLY A 184 26.31 12.90 3.02
C GLY A 184 24.82 12.62 3.15
N GLU A 185 24.00 13.50 2.59
CA GLU A 185 22.56 13.34 2.30
C GLU A 185 21.59 13.14 3.49
N GLN A 186 21.91 12.36 4.53
CA GLN A 186 21.03 12.21 5.70
C GLN A 186 20.94 13.48 6.57
N THR A 187 21.95 14.35 6.53
CA THR A 187 22.04 15.51 7.44
C THR A 187 20.91 16.52 7.23
N GLU A 188 20.53 16.83 6.00
CA GLU A 188 19.58 17.91 5.70
C GLU A 188 18.15 17.56 6.15
N TYR A 189 17.68 16.33 5.88
CA TYR A 189 16.36 15.88 6.33
C TYR A 189 16.27 15.77 7.85
N VAL A 190 17.35 15.33 8.53
CA VAL A 190 17.41 15.29 10.00
C VAL A 190 17.44 16.69 10.61
N VAL A 191 18.09 17.67 9.96
CA VAL A 191 18.04 19.08 10.36
C VAL A 191 16.64 19.68 10.12
N LEU A 192 15.99 19.39 8.98
CA LEU A 192 14.64 19.86 8.70
C LEU A 192 13.63 19.33 9.73
N LEU A 193 13.67 18.03 10.05
CA LEU A 193 12.84 17.42 11.09
C LEU A 193 13.15 17.97 12.49
N ARG A 194 14.42 18.28 12.80
CA ARG A 194 14.80 18.94 14.04
C ARG A 194 14.19 20.34 14.13
N ASN A 195 14.30 21.13 13.08
CA ASN A 195 13.76 22.50 13.03
C ASN A 195 12.22 22.50 13.13
N GLN A 196 11.54 21.56 12.45
CA GLN A 196 10.08 21.38 12.58
C GLN A 196 9.69 20.94 14.00
N LYS A 197 10.44 20.01 14.62
CA LYS A 197 10.23 19.62 16.00
C LYS A 197 10.40 20.80 16.96
N GLU A 198 11.48 21.57 16.84
CA GLU A 198 11.76 22.73 17.70
C GLU A 198 10.70 23.84 17.54
N HIS A 199 10.17 24.01 16.33
CA HIS A 199 9.04 24.92 16.06
C HIS A 199 7.75 24.46 16.74
N LEU A 200 7.36 23.19 16.60
CA LEU A 200 6.18 22.60 17.27
C LEU A 200 6.35 22.59 18.80
N GLU A 201 7.55 22.33 19.33
CA GLU A 201 7.87 22.48 20.75
C GLU A 201 7.82 23.94 21.21
N GLY A 202 8.01 24.91 20.30
CA GLY A 202 7.74 26.34 20.50
C GLY A 202 6.25 26.64 20.62
N GLU A 203 5.44 26.18 19.67
CA GLU A 203 3.98 26.36 19.69
C GLU A 203 3.34 25.70 20.92
N VAL A 204 3.77 24.48 21.28
CA VAL A 204 3.31 23.77 22.48
C VAL A 204 3.72 24.49 23.77
N ARG A 205 4.86 25.20 23.79
CA ARG A 205 5.22 26.10 24.91
C ARG A 205 4.29 27.31 24.95
N GLN A 206 4.08 27.99 23.81
CA GLN A 206 3.20 29.17 23.73
C GLN A 206 1.75 28.86 24.10
N LEU A 207 1.21 27.71 23.69
CA LEU A 207 -0.12 27.23 24.09
C LEU A 207 -0.21 26.89 25.58
N LYS A 208 0.87 26.37 26.19
CA LYS A 208 0.95 26.17 27.66
C LYS A 208 1.03 27.49 28.41
N GLU A 209 1.77 28.47 27.90
CA GLU A 209 1.84 29.84 28.42
C GLU A 209 0.44 30.50 28.41
N GLN A 210 -0.26 30.42 27.27
CA GLN A 210 -1.64 30.92 27.12
C GLN A 210 -2.62 30.19 28.04
N LEU A 211 -2.51 28.86 28.18
CA LEU A 211 -3.33 28.09 29.11
C LEU A 211 -3.04 28.48 30.57
N HIS A 212 -1.78 28.70 30.93
CA HIS A 212 -1.42 29.14 32.28
C HIS A 212 -1.97 30.55 32.58
N LYS A 213 -1.84 31.49 31.64
CA LYS A 213 -2.43 32.83 31.73
C LYS A 213 -3.96 32.78 31.85
N MET A 214 -4.64 31.97 31.03
CA MET A 214 -6.09 31.74 31.14
C MET A 214 -6.51 31.09 32.47
N MET A 215 -5.68 30.20 33.04
CA MET A 215 -5.92 29.65 34.38
C MET A 215 -5.69 30.68 35.49
N GLN A 216 -4.71 31.58 35.33
CA GLN A 216 -4.47 32.68 36.26
C GLN A 216 -5.60 33.71 36.20
N GLU A 217 -5.99 34.17 35.02
CA GLU A 217 -7.15 35.06 34.81
C GLU A 217 -8.44 34.43 35.38
N LYS A 218 -8.63 33.12 35.19
CA LYS A 218 -9.74 32.39 35.83
C LYS A 218 -9.62 32.36 37.35
N ALA A 219 -8.43 32.18 37.91
CA ALA A 219 -8.21 32.18 39.36
C ALA A 219 -8.42 33.58 39.97
N GLU A 220 -7.98 34.63 39.27
CA GLU A 220 -8.23 36.03 39.62
C GLU A 220 -9.72 36.36 39.57
N VAL A 221 -10.44 35.97 38.51
CA VAL A 221 -11.91 36.12 38.42
C VAL A 221 -12.64 35.31 39.51
N VAL A 222 -12.16 34.12 39.87
CA VAL A 222 -12.73 33.34 41.00
C VAL A 222 -12.44 34.01 42.35
N ALA A 223 -11.26 34.59 42.55
CA ALA A 223 -10.94 35.36 43.75
C ALA A 223 -11.83 36.62 43.85
N LEU A 224 -11.99 37.37 42.75
CA LEU A 224 -12.84 38.55 42.67
C LEU A 224 -14.33 38.20 42.87
N ASN A 225 -14.79 37.06 42.37
CA ASN A 225 -16.14 36.56 42.62
C ASN A 225 -16.32 36.16 44.10
N ASN A 226 -15.33 35.48 44.72
CA ASN A 226 -15.36 35.17 46.14
C ASN A 226 -15.32 36.46 47.01
N GLU A 227 -14.60 37.49 46.59
CA GLU A 227 -14.53 38.78 47.29
C GLU A 227 -15.85 39.57 47.16
N LEU A 228 -16.45 39.61 45.97
CA LEU A 228 -17.80 40.16 45.76
C LEU A 228 -18.86 39.38 46.53
N GLN A 229 -18.71 38.07 46.68
CA GLN A 229 -19.62 37.21 47.44
C GLN A 229 -19.39 37.32 48.97
N LEU A 230 -18.19 37.71 49.41
CA LEU A 230 -17.91 38.14 50.78
C LEU A 230 -18.49 39.52 51.08
N GLN A 231 -18.38 40.48 50.15
CA GLN A 231 -19.05 41.79 50.25
C GLN A 231 -20.58 41.63 50.32
N ALA A 232 -21.16 40.85 49.40
CA ALA A 232 -22.60 40.54 49.39
C ALA A 232 -23.08 39.67 50.58
N SER A 233 -22.19 39.14 51.41
CA SER A 233 -22.56 38.51 52.70
C SER A 233 -22.25 39.39 53.92
N ALA A 234 -21.40 40.42 53.78
CA ALA A 234 -21.27 41.50 54.76
C ALA A 234 -22.47 42.45 54.70
N ASP A 235 -22.91 42.86 53.50
CA ASP A 235 -24.05 43.75 53.25
C ASP A 235 -25.43 43.15 53.65
N VAL A 236 -25.44 41.89 54.11
CA VAL A 236 -26.63 41.15 54.57
C VAL A 236 -26.63 40.94 56.10
N ALA A 237 -25.59 41.40 56.80
CA ALA A 237 -25.43 41.20 58.25
C ALA A 237 -26.05 42.32 59.12
N ASP A 238 -26.17 43.55 58.61
CA ASP A 238 -26.68 44.72 59.35
C ASP A 238 -27.89 45.35 58.62
N GLY A 239 -29.12 45.10 59.11
CA GLY A 239 -30.33 45.77 58.59
C GLY A 239 -31.64 45.00 58.77
N GLU A 240 -32.25 45.06 59.94
CA GLU A 240 -33.61 44.54 60.16
C GLU A 240 -34.70 45.43 59.53
N SER A 241 -35.91 44.85 59.42
CA SER A 241 -37.24 45.47 59.18
C SER A 241 -37.75 45.63 57.73
N SER A 242 -38.71 44.77 57.41
CA SER A 242 -39.87 45.02 56.52
C SER A 242 -40.67 46.25 57.01
N PRO A 243 -41.49 46.95 56.19
CA PRO A 243 -42.40 46.33 55.20
C PRO A 243 -42.57 47.05 53.84
N ARG A 244 -43.44 46.47 53.00
CA ARG A 244 -44.00 47.06 51.77
C ARG A 244 -45.12 48.06 52.09
N THR A 245 -45.23 49.17 51.33
CA THR A 245 -46.38 49.59 50.49
C THR A 245 -46.07 50.96 49.81
N ASP A 246 -47.06 51.50 49.09
CA ASP A 246 -47.16 52.84 48.48
C ASP A 246 -46.28 53.04 47.23
N GLU A 247 -46.78 53.39 46.03
CA GLU A 247 -47.89 54.28 45.62
C GLU A 247 -47.63 55.78 45.90
N SER A 248 -46.92 56.42 44.97
CA SER A 248 -46.56 57.84 45.04
C SER A 248 -47.75 58.77 44.74
N TYR A 249 -48.55 59.08 45.78
CA TYR A 249 -49.55 60.14 45.73
C TYR A 249 -48.87 61.51 45.85
N VAL A 250 -49.03 62.39 44.85
CA VAL A 250 -48.45 63.76 44.87
C VAL A 250 -49.56 64.77 45.14
N GLU A 251 -49.86 64.99 46.43
CA GLU A 251 -50.72 66.09 46.90
C GLU A 251 -49.86 67.26 47.39
N ILE A 252 -49.62 68.26 46.53
CA ILE A 252 -48.99 69.52 46.95
C ILE A 252 -50.09 70.50 47.36
N ARG A 253 -50.14 70.84 48.65
CA ARG A 253 -51.00 71.90 49.19
C ARG A 253 -50.29 73.25 49.10
N GLU A 254 -50.96 74.24 48.49
CA GLU A 254 -50.59 75.65 48.60
C GLU A 254 -51.68 76.43 49.36
N VAL A 255 -51.72 76.30 50.69
CA VAL A 255 -52.45 77.25 51.56
C VAL A 255 -51.67 77.44 52.86
N GLU A 256 -50.84 78.48 52.92
CA GLU A 256 -50.80 79.44 54.04
C GLU A 256 -49.90 80.63 53.70
N GLY A 257 -50.44 81.85 53.84
CA GLY A 257 -49.77 83.10 53.49
C GLY A 257 -50.36 84.23 54.30
N ASN A 258 -49.83 84.42 55.50
CA ASN A 258 -50.30 85.40 56.48
C ASN A 258 -49.38 86.65 56.49
N MET A 259 -49.67 87.62 57.37
CA MET A 259 -49.09 88.98 57.42
C MET A 259 -49.69 89.91 56.35
N VAL A 260 -50.53 90.92 56.65
CA VAL A 260 -50.59 91.93 57.74
C VAL A 260 -49.51 93.00 57.62
N GLU A 261 -49.90 94.15 57.05
CA GLU A 261 -49.29 95.45 57.36
C GLU A 261 -50.34 96.59 57.32
N GLN A 262 -50.08 97.61 58.14
CA GLN A 262 -50.85 98.84 58.43
C GLN A 262 -49.81 99.86 59.00
N PRO A 263 -50.12 101.13 59.38
CA PRO A 263 -51.39 101.87 59.38
C PRO A 263 -51.31 103.31 58.80
N SER A 264 -52.46 104.01 58.67
CA SER A 264 -52.67 105.44 59.07
C SER A 264 -53.96 106.06 58.47
N ARG A 265 -54.71 106.98 59.11
CA ARG A 265 -54.73 107.45 60.52
C ARG A 265 -55.97 108.35 60.78
N ARG A 266 -56.73 108.09 61.87
CA ARG A 266 -57.83 108.93 62.46
C ARG A 266 -59.09 109.11 61.59
N GLU A 267 -60.28 109.40 62.12
CA GLU A 267 -60.77 109.63 63.51
C GLU A 267 -62.16 108.93 63.64
N LYS A 268 -62.48 108.11 64.67
CA LYS A 268 -62.95 108.43 66.05
C LYS A 268 -64.26 109.25 66.11
N LEU A 269 -65.28 108.95 66.94
CA LEU A 269 -65.58 107.86 67.90
C LEU A 269 -67.11 107.79 68.19
N LEU A 270 -67.60 106.59 68.56
CA LEU A 270 -68.66 106.27 69.56
C LEU A 270 -70.03 107.01 69.62
N ASN A 271 -71.10 106.22 69.51
CA ASN A 271 -72.34 106.28 70.32
C ASN A 271 -72.01 105.91 71.80
N PRO A 272 -72.82 106.16 72.87
CA PRO A 272 -74.29 106.18 72.99
C PRO A 272 -74.81 107.55 73.59
N GLU A 273 -75.86 107.79 74.41
CA GLU A 273 -76.74 107.06 75.36
C GLU A 273 -78.21 107.58 75.35
N SER A 274 -79.04 107.24 76.35
CA SER A 274 -80.50 107.47 76.40
C SER A 274 -81.06 107.78 77.81
N GLY A 275 -82.16 108.57 77.87
CA GLY A 275 -82.94 108.90 79.09
C GLY A 275 -82.48 110.15 79.86
N SER A 276 -83.26 110.74 80.80
CA SER A 276 -84.70 110.57 81.10
C SER A 276 -85.22 111.65 82.10
N SER A 277 -86.44 112.17 81.89
CA SER A 277 -87.45 112.68 82.86
C SER A 277 -87.19 113.82 83.90
N SER A 278 -88.24 114.66 84.06
CA SER A 278 -88.83 115.27 85.30
C SER A 278 -88.22 116.47 86.07
N SER A 279 -88.90 117.63 85.94
CA SER A 279 -89.49 118.54 86.97
C SER A 279 -88.70 119.34 88.07
N ALA A 280 -88.85 120.69 87.98
CA ALA A 280 -89.37 121.64 89.02
C ALA A 280 -88.50 122.34 90.12
N ALA A 281 -88.42 123.70 90.00
CA ALA A 281 -88.49 124.76 91.05
C ALA A 281 -87.39 124.85 92.17
N PRO A 282 -87.38 125.82 93.15
CA PRO A 282 -88.28 126.96 93.46
C PRO A 282 -87.59 128.31 93.91
N LEU A 283 -88.35 129.17 94.66
CA LEU A 283 -88.01 130.46 95.37
C LEU A 283 -88.08 131.76 94.52
N GLU A 284 -88.30 133.00 95.03
CA GLU A 284 -89.14 133.64 96.11
C GLU A 284 -88.97 135.20 96.00
N GLU A 285 -89.68 136.19 96.61
CA GLU A 285 -90.84 136.33 97.53
C GLU A 285 -91.49 137.75 97.38
N GLY A 286 -92.78 137.94 97.69
CA GLY A 286 -93.37 139.24 98.10
C GLY A 286 -94.07 140.14 97.05
N ARG A 287 -94.65 141.33 97.40
CA ARG A 287 -94.96 141.91 98.74
C ARG A 287 -95.93 143.14 98.73
N THR A 288 -97.17 142.96 99.22
CA THR A 288 -98.06 143.90 100.00
C THR A 288 -98.41 145.33 99.50
N TYR A 289 -99.63 145.88 99.74
CA TYR A 289 -100.55 145.74 100.89
C TYR A 289 -102.03 145.47 100.51
N SER A 290 -103.04 145.84 101.33
CA SER A 290 -104.48 145.51 101.19
C SER A 290 -105.42 146.42 102.06
N SER A 291 -106.76 146.16 102.04
CA SER A 291 -107.84 146.62 103.00
C SER A 291 -108.68 147.86 102.60
N SER A 292 -110.00 148.02 102.88
CA SER A 292 -111.15 147.09 103.15
C SER A 292 -112.50 147.88 103.11
N THR A 293 -113.64 147.32 103.54
CA THR A 293 -115.01 147.62 103.01
C THR A 293 -116.08 148.31 103.91
N GLU A 294 -117.00 149.02 103.22
CA GLU A 294 -118.47 149.18 103.45
C GLU A 294 -119.14 150.29 104.31
N LEU A 295 -120.25 150.83 103.74
CA LEU A 295 -121.50 151.41 104.34
C LEU A 295 -121.42 152.74 105.17
N THR A 296 -122.35 153.73 105.14
CA THR A 296 -123.65 153.97 104.44
C THR A 296 -123.96 155.48 104.21
N VAL A 297 -124.67 155.84 103.12
CA VAL A 297 -125.51 157.04 102.81
C VAL A 297 -125.39 158.34 103.67
N SER A 298 -125.00 159.47 103.03
CA SER A 298 -125.81 160.72 102.97
C SER A 298 -125.18 161.91 102.19
N ARG A 299 -126.02 162.60 101.39
CA ARG A 299 -126.03 164.08 101.16
C ARG A 299 -124.69 164.73 100.73
N LEU A 300 -124.32 164.88 99.45
CA LEU A 300 -125.13 165.12 98.23
C LEU A 300 -125.91 166.46 98.30
N LEU A 301 -125.31 167.58 97.86
CA LEU A 301 -126.03 168.83 97.52
C LEU A 301 -125.22 169.89 96.72
N LEU A 302 -123.92 170.10 97.00
CA LEU A 302 -123.13 171.21 96.40
C LEU A 302 -122.46 170.90 95.03
N GLN A 303 -122.77 169.75 94.42
CA GLN A 303 -122.14 169.27 93.18
C GLN A 303 -122.71 169.90 91.89
N LEU A 304 -123.66 170.84 91.99
CA LEU A 304 -124.57 171.19 90.88
C LEU A 304 -124.25 172.47 90.08
N GLN A 305 -123.35 173.36 90.53
CA GLN A 305 -123.06 174.59 89.77
C GLN A 305 -121.84 174.48 88.83
N GLU A 306 -120.79 173.77 89.23
CA GLU A 306 -119.56 173.63 88.41
C GLU A 306 -119.77 172.80 87.14
N MET A 307 -120.58 171.73 87.24
CA MET A 307 -120.88 170.78 86.16
C MET A 307 -121.50 171.45 84.91
N THR A 308 -122.15 172.60 85.07
CA THR A 308 -122.86 173.27 83.98
C THR A 308 -121.92 173.98 83.00
N LYS A 309 -120.79 174.52 83.50
CA LYS A 309 -119.82 175.26 82.67
C LYS A 309 -118.92 174.32 81.88
N GLN A 310 -118.40 173.28 82.53
CA GLN A 310 -117.49 172.29 81.93
C GLN A 310 -118.13 171.54 80.75
N ARG A 311 -119.46 171.41 80.73
CA ARG A 311 -120.19 170.73 79.65
C ARG A 311 -120.05 171.41 78.28
N GLN A 312 -119.91 172.74 78.21
CA GLN A 312 -119.86 173.45 76.93
C GLN A 312 -118.52 173.31 76.20
N GLU A 313 -117.40 173.19 76.92
CA GLU A 313 -116.08 172.98 76.29
C GLU A 313 -115.92 171.55 75.72
N VAL A 314 -116.59 170.57 76.32
CA VAL A 314 -116.60 169.17 75.85
C VAL A 314 -117.26 169.04 74.48
N ASP A 315 -118.40 169.70 74.25
CA ASP A 315 -119.18 169.59 73.00
C ASP A 315 -118.41 170.14 71.76
N GLU A 316 -117.49 171.10 71.92
CA GLU A 316 -116.65 171.57 70.80
C GLU A 316 -115.41 170.71 70.57
N LEU A 317 -114.81 170.15 71.62
CA LEU A 317 -113.72 169.17 71.49
C LEU A 317 -114.20 167.89 70.78
N LEU A 318 -115.42 167.43 71.09
CA LEU A 318 -116.03 166.26 70.46
C LEU A 318 -116.07 166.40 68.92
N ARG A 319 -116.54 167.55 68.42
CA ARG A 319 -116.63 167.85 66.97
C ARG A 319 -115.28 167.92 66.24
N LYS A 320 -114.17 168.15 66.97
CA LYS A 320 -112.82 168.07 66.40
C LYS A 320 -112.35 166.61 66.35
N SER A 321 -112.64 165.84 67.39
CA SER A 321 -112.36 164.40 67.44
C SER A 321 -113.10 163.61 66.37
N GLU A 322 -114.37 163.92 66.09
CA GLU A 322 -115.19 163.22 65.08
C GLU A 322 -114.61 163.34 63.66
N ARG A 323 -114.10 164.52 63.28
CA ARG A 323 -113.46 164.73 61.96
C ARG A 323 -112.17 163.92 61.82
N SER A 324 -111.33 163.95 62.85
CA SER A 324 -110.07 163.19 62.85
C SER A 324 -110.30 161.68 62.84
N LYS A 325 -111.44 161.20 63.36
CA LYS A 325 -111.83 159.79 63.28
C LYS A 325 -112.16 159.38 61.84
N ALA A 326 -113.00 160.14 61.14
CA ALA A 326 -113.41 159.83 59.76
C ALA A 326 -112.23 159.80 58.77
N GLU A 327 -111.23 160.68 58.96
CA GLU A 327 -110.02 160.71 58.13
C GLU A 327 -109.10 159.49 58.35
N LEU A 328 -109.11 158.90 59.56
CA LEU A 328 -108.40 157.65 59.86
C LEU A 328 -109.14 156.43 59.31
N GLU A 329 -110.46 156.39 59.40
CA GLU A 329 -111.29 155.27 58.88
C GLU A 329 -111.10 155.09 57.36
N LEU A 330 -110.98 156.18 56.59
CA LEU A 330 -110.67 156.11 55.16
C LEU A 330 -109.30 155.48 54.87
N ARG A 331 -108.27 155.85 55.64
CA ARG A 331 -106.89 155.34 55.47
C ARG A 331 -106.74 153.85 55.83
N VAL A 332 -107.58 153.32 56.72
CA VAL A 332 -107.61 151.88 57.00
C VAL A 332 -108.11 151.11 55.78
N SER A 333 -109.20 151.57 55.15
CA SER A 333 -109.75 150.91 53.96
C SER A 333 -108.77 150.89 52.77
N GLU A 334 -108.02 151.97 52.54
CA GLU A 334 -106.95 152.00 51.53
C GLU A 334 -105.80 151.02 51.82
N ALA A 335 -105.49 150.76 53.10
CA ALA A 335 -104.46 149.82 53.51
C ALA A 335 -104.91 148.36 53.38
N GLU A 336 -106.18 148.06 53.70
CA GLU A 336 -106.77 146.73 53.57
C GLU A 336 -106.79 146.25 52.11
N SER A 337 -107.14 147.13 51.16
CA SER A 337 -107.10 146.79 49.73
C SER A 337 -105.71 146.35 49.27
N ARG A 338 -104.66 147.08 49.66
CA ARG A 338 -103.27 146.78 49.26
C ARG A 338 -102.75 145.47 49.84
N LEU A 339 -103.25 145.05 51.00
CA LEU A 339 -102.94 143.75 51.59
C LEU A 339 -103.60 142.59 50.82
N ALA A 340 -104.80 142.80 50.28
CA ALA A 340 -105.48 141.81 49.45
C ALA A 340 -104.75 141.57 48.11
N ASP A 341 -104.31 142.65 47.44
CA ASP A 341 -103.56 142.56 46.18
C ASP A 341 -102.25 141.79 46.35
N ALA A 342 -101.47 142.12 47.38
CA ALA A 342 -100.20 141.45 47.69
C ALA A 342 -100.41 139.96 48.06
N ALA A 343 -101.51 139.61 48.73
CA ALA A 343 -101.82 138.22 49.05
C ALA A 343 -102.03 137.37 47.78
N ALA A 344 -102.73 137.90 46.77
CA ALA A 344 -102.97 137.20 45.51
C ALA A 344 -101.66 136.92 44.73
N GLU A 345 -100.73 137.88 44.70
CA GLU A 345 -99.44 137.74 44.02
C GLU A 345 -98.58 136.61 44.64
N THR A 346 -98.59 136.49 45.98
CA THR A 346 -97.89 135.40 46.70
C THR A 346 -98.57 134.02 46.59
N ALA A 347 -99.79 133.94 46.05
CA ALA A 347 -100.42 132.68 45.69
C ALA A 347 -99.93 132.21 44.31
N SER A 348 -99.95 133.09 43.30
CA SER A 348 -99.55 132.75 41.93
C SER A 348 -98.11 132.23 41.83
N LEU A 349 -97.15 132.89 42.49
CA LEU A 349 -95.75 132.45 42.53
C LEU A 349 -95.55 131.06 43.17
N ARG A 350 -96.45 130.68 44.10
CA ARG A 350 -96.39 129.39 44.81
C ARG A 350 -96.82 128.24 43.90
N ASP A 351 -97.88 128.46 43.13
CA ASP A 351 -98.38 127.48 42.17
C ASP A 351 -97.38 127.26 41.03
N GLU A 352 -96.73 128.32 40.53
CA GLU A 352 -95.70 128.20 39.48
C GLU A 352 -94.48 127.39 39.95
N LEU A 353 -93.98 127.64 41.16
CA LEU A 353 -92.91 126.84 41.76
C LEU A 353 -93.33 125.36 41.94
N SER A 354 -94.59 125.10 42.30
CA SER A 354 -95.12 123.74 42.43
C SER A 354 -95.21 122.99 41.09
N ALA A 355 -95.34 123.70 39.97
CA ALA A 355 -95.33 123.10 38.63
C ALA A 355 -93.90 122.73 38.23
N ARG A 356 -92.96 123.69 38.35
CA ARG A 356 -91.53 123.48 37.99
C ARG A 356 -90.87 122.35 38.79
N LEU A 357 -91.29 122.11 40.04
CA LEU A 357 -90.83 120.95 40.83
C LEU A 357 -91.29 119.62 40.22
N ARG A 358 -92.58 119.49 39.86
CA ARG A 358 -93.15 118.28 39.27
C ARG A 358 -92.51 117.92 37.91
N ASP A 359 -92.18 118.93 37.11
CA ASP A 359 -91.43 118.72 35.85
C ASP A 359 -90.03 118.14 36.11
N LYS A 360 -89.32 118.63 37.15
CA LYS A 360 -87.99 118.11 37.51
C LYS A 360 -88.02 116.76 38.20
N GLU A 361 -89.06 116.44 38.96
CA GLU A 361 -89.32 115.08 39.45
C GLU A 361 -89.55 114.10 38.28
N SER A 362 -90.27 114.52 37.24
CA SER A 362 -90.48 113.74 36.01
C SER A 362 -89.19 113.52 35.22
N GLU A 363 -88.36 114.55 35.02
CA GLU A 363 -87.04 114.42 34.38
C GLU A 363 -86.13 113.43 35.15
N LEU A 364 -86.06 113.55 36.48
CA LEU A 364 -85.26 112.65 37.31
C LEU A 364 -85.75 111.20 37.25
N ALA A 365 -87.07 110.97 37.24
CA ALA A 365 -87.65 109.63 37.08
C ALA A 365 -87.30 109.01 35.73
N GLN A 366 -87.35 109.78 34.64
CA GLN A 366 -86.97 109.32 33.30
C GLN A 366 -85.48 108.98 33.21
N LEU A 367 -84.60 109.84 33.76
CA LEU A 367 -83.16 109.60 33.80
C LEU A 367 -82.80 108.38 34.68
N ALA A 368 -83.49 108.17 35.80
CA ALA A 368 -83.31 106.98 36.63
C ALA A 368 -83.74 105.69 35.89
N GLY A 369 -84.84 105.75 35.14
CA GLY A 369 -85.29 104.65 34.28
C GLY A 369 -84.27 104.30 33.20
N ALA A 370 -83.77 105.30 32.46
CA ALA A 370 -82.76 105.11 31.41
C ALA A 370 -81.41 104.60 31.96
N ASN A 371 -81.00 105.05 33.14
CA ASN A 371 -79.79 104.57 33.80
C ASN A 371 -79.95 103.11 34.28
N SER A 372 -81.16 102.74 34.75
CA SER A 372 -81.49 101.34 35.11
C SER A 372 -81.42 100.40 33.89
N THR A 373 -82.01 100.77 32.75
CA THR A 373 -81.95 99.94 31.53
C THR A 373 -80.53 99.86 30.97
N HIS A 374 -79.80 100.98 30.88
CA HIS A 374 -78.39 100.97 30.46
C HIS A 374 -77.52 100.12 31.39
N ARG A 375 -77.75 100.14 32.71
CA ARG A 375 -77.04 99.27 33.66
C ARG A 375 -77.36 97.80 33.42
N GLN A 376 -78.63 97.44 33.22
CA GLN A 376 -79.03 96.07 32.90
C GLN A 376 -78.41 95.57 31.59
N ASP A 377 -78.40 96.40 30.54
CA ASP A 377 -77.86 96.01 29.24
C ASP A 377 -76.33 95.96 29.23
N ALA A 378 -75.65 96.85 29.96
CA ALA A 378 -74.23 96.73 30.25
C ALA A 378 -73.92 95.43 31.01
N GLN A 379 -74.73 95.06 32.00
CA GLN A 379 -74.54 93.85 32.79
C GLN A 379 -74.79 92.57 31.98
N LYS A 380 -75.84 92.51 31.15
CA LYS A 380 -76.05 91.44 30.15
C LYS A 380 -74.87 91.32 29.18
N ARG A 381 -74.30 92.44 28.76
CA ARG A 381 -73.15 92.49 27.83
C ARG A 381 -71.85 92.03 28.49
N ILE A 382 -71.65 92.34 29.78
CA ILE A 382 -70.57 91.80 30.60
C ILE A 382 -70.72 90.28 30.73
N GLU A 383 -71.90 89.77 31.07
CA GLU A 383 -72.13 88.31 31.14
C GLU A 383 -71.92 87.61 29.80
N ALA A 384 -72.34 88.23 28.68
CA ALA A 384 -72.12 87.68 27.35
C ALA A 384 -70.62 87.60 27.00
N LEU A 385 -69.85 88.64 27.35
CA LEU A 385 -68.39 88.64 27.21
C LEU A 385 -67.71 87.63 28.13
N MET A 386 -68.19 87.46 29.37
CA MET A 386 -67.70 86.41 30.28
C MET A 386 -67.95 85.00 29.69
N ARG A 387 -69.17 84.72 29.22
CA ARG A 387 -69.50 83.44 28.55
C ARG A 387 -68.61 83.22 27.33
N GLN A 388 -68.34 84.24 26.51
CA GLN A 388 -67.41 84.15 25.38
C GLN A 388 -65.97 83.89 25.83
N ILE A 389 -65.49 84.55 26.88
CA ILE A 389 -64.16 84.34 27.46
C ILE A 389 -64.03 82.91 27.99
N ASP A 390 -65.04 82.37 28.68
CA ASP A 390 -65.00 81.03 29.25
C ASP A 390 -65.19 79.93 28.18
N GLU A 391 -65.90 80.22 27.08
CA GLU A 391 -65.91 79.38 25.87
C GLU A 391 -64.53 79.35 25.19
N MET A 392 -63.89 80.52 25.04
CA MET A 392 -62.54 80.63 24.50
C MET A 392 -61.50 79.95 25.40
N LYS A 393 -61.64 80.01 26.73
CA LYS A 393 -60.80 79.26 27.68
C LYS A 393 -61.00 77.75 27.52
N ARG A 394 -62.24 77.25 27.47
CA ARG A 394 -62.51 75.82 27.28
C ARG A 394 -61.96 75.32 25.95
N SER A 395 -62.23 76.04 24.86
CA SER A 395 -61.67 75.71 23.55
C SER A 395 -60.14 75.88 23.47
N HIS A 396 -59.52 76.71 24.32
CA HIS A 396 -58.06 76.79 24.44
C HIS A 396 -57.51 75.60 25.24
N ALA A 397 -58.16 75.22 26.35
CA ALA A 397 -57.78 74.06 27.17
C ALA A 397 -57.91 72.75 26.38
N GLU A 398 -58.97 72.57 25.59
CA GLU A 398 -59.15 71.44 24.66
C GLU A 398 -58.04 71.39 23.61
N LYS A 399 -57.63 72.56 23.07
CA LYS A 399 -56.49 72.66 22.13
C LYS A 399 -55.14 72.42 22.81
N GLN A 400 -55.00 72.80 24.07
CA GLN A 400 -53.79 72.59 24.85
C GLN A 400 -53.64 71.10 25.21
N GLN A 401 -54.70 70.46 25.73
CA GLN A 401 -54.76 69.02 25.97
C GLN A 401 -54.46 68.23 24.70
N SER A 402 -55.13 68.54 23.58
CA SER A 402 -54.86 67.83 22.31
C SER A 402 -53.47 68.11 21.72
N LEU A 403 -52.82 69.23 22.05
CA LEU A 403 -51.40 69.45 21.74
C LEU A 403 -50.48 68.60 22.63
N GLU A 404 -50.81 68.44 23.90
CA GLU A 404 -50.09 67.60 24.86
C GLU A 404 -50.26 66.11 24.54
N ASP A 405 -51.47 65.65 24.21
CA ASP A 405 -51.76 64.32 23.70
C ASP A 405 -50.98 64.03 22.41
N VAL A 406 -50.93 64.99 21.48
CA VAL A 406 -50.13 64.89 20.24
C VAL A 406 -48.62 64.88 20.53
N GLN A 407 -48.14 65.56 21.57
CA GLN A 407 -46.74 65.47 22.00
C GLN A 407 -46.43 64.10 22.66
N MET A 408 -47.33 63.59 23.50
CA MET A 408 -47.22 62.27 24.11
C MET A 408 -47.21 61.18 23.02
N LEU A 409 -48.15 61.21 22.08
CA LEU A 409 -48.20 60.29 20.94
C LEU A 409 -46.95 60.41 20.06
N LYS A 410 -46.41 61.62 19.83
CA LYS A 410 -45.13 61.80 19.12
C LYS A 410 -43.96 61.17 19.88
N SER A 411 -43.90 61.32 21.20
CA SER A 411 -42.84 60.71 22.02
C SER A 411 -42.94 59.17 22.03
N GLN A 412 -44.15 58.63 22.15
CA GLN A 412 -44.42 57.19 22.06
C GLN A 412 -44.05 56.63 20.67
N VAL A 413 -44.47 57.28 19.59
CA VAL A 413 -44.08 56.89 18.21
C VAL A 413 -42.57 56.99 18.02
N THR A 414 -41.90 57.99 18.61
CA THR A 414 -40.43 58.12 18.54
C THR A 414 -39.73 57.00 19.32
N SER A 415 -40.24 56.62 20.50
CA SER A 415 -39.74 55.45 21.26
C SER A 415 -39.90 54.17 20.45
N LEU A 416 -41.11 53.88 19.95
CA LEU A 416 -41.41 52.69 19.15
C LEU A 416 -40.59 52.62 17.85
N VAL A 417 -40.30 53.76 17.22
CA VAL A 417 -39.36 53.84 16.07
C VAL A 417 -37.92 53.57 16.50
N GLY A 418 -37.50 54.03 17.68
CA GLY A 418 -36.21 53.71 18.28
C GLY A 418 -36.07 52.21 18.58
N GLU A 419 -37.05 51.63 19.27
CA GLU A 419 -37.15 50.20 19.60
C GLU A 419 -37.18 49.32 18.34
N LEU A 420 -37.94 49.71 17.32
CA LEU A 420 -37.97 49.05 16.02
C LEU A 420 -36.61 49.13 15.31
N ASN A 421 -35.94 50.28 15.33
CA ASN A 421 -34.60 50.45 14.76
C ASN A 421 -33.55 49.64 15.54
N GLU A 422 -33.64 49.56 16.86
CA GLU A 422 -32.81 48.66 17.66
C GLU A 422 -33.06 47.19 17.32
N ALA A 423 -34.32 46.77 17.18
CA ALA A 423 -34.68 45.41 16.78
C ALA A 423 -34.17 45.08 15.37
N GLN A 424 -34.28 46.03 14.43
CA GLN A 424 -33.73 45.94 13.08
C GLN A 424 -32.20 45.75 13.10
N ASN A 425 -31.48 46.53 13.91
CA ASN A 425 -30.03 46.43 14.06
C ASN A 425 -29.61 45.10 14.74
N LYS A 426 -30.32 44.68 15.79
CA LYS A 426 -30.11 43.39 16.46
C LYS A 426 -30.36 42.21 15.51
N LEU A 427 -31.38 42.31 14.65
CA LEU A 427 -31.66 41.32 13.59
C LEU A 427 -30.53 41.28 12.55
N GLN A 428 -30.08 42.43 12.04
CA GLN A 428 -28.96 42.48 11.07
C GLN A 428 -27.65 41.93 11.65
N ALA A 429 -27.37 42.19 12.94
CA ALA A 429 -26.25 41.59 13.66
C ALA A 429 -26.39 40.05 13.77
N ALA A 430 -27.58 39.55 14.12
CA ALA A 430 -27.86 38.11 14.17
C ALA A 430 -27.76 37.45 12.79
N GLU A 431 -28.23 38.10 11.72
CA GLU A 431 -28.12 37.58 10.35
C GLU A 431 -26.67 37.57 9.84
N THR A 432 -25.87 38.60 10.12
CA THR A 432 -24.45 38.63 9.73
C THR A 432 -23.65 37.58 10.49
N LEU A 433 -23.90 37.40 11.80
CA LEU A 433 -23.37 36.28 12.57
C LEU A 433 -23.79 34.92 11.98
N LYS A 434 -25.06 34.75 11.61
CA LYS A 434 -25.57 33.54 10.95
C LYS A 434 -24.83 33.26 9.63
N ARG A 435 -24.66 34.27 8.76
CA ARG A 435 -23.90 34.14 7.50
C ARG A 435 -22.45 33.71 7.75
N ASN A 436 -21.78 34.32 8.72
CA ASN A 436 -20.41 33.99 9.10
C ASN A 436 -20.29 32.56 9.65
N LEU A 437 -21.25 32.12 10.48
CA LEU A 437 -21.31 30.75 10.99
C LEU A 437 -21.58 29.74 9.86
N GLN A 438 -22.48 30.03 8.92
CA GLN A 438 -22.73 29.18 7.74
C GLN A 438 -21.49 29.05 6.85
N GLN A 439 -20.78 30.15 6.58
CA GLN A 439 -19.50 30.12 5.85
C GLN A 439 -18.45 29.28 6.59
N ARG A 440 -18.34 29.42 7.92
CA ARG A 440 -17.42 28.62 8.74
C ARG A 440 -17.79 27.13 8.76
N VAL A 441 -19.08 26.79 8.79
CA VAL A 441 -19.54 25.39 8.66
C VAL A 441 -19.14 24.83 7.29
N HIS A 442 -19.43 25.51 6.19
CA HIS A 442 -19.04 25.05 4.85
C HIS A 442 -17.51 24.93 4.67
N ALA A 443 -16.73 25.83 5.26
CA ALA A 443 -15.26 25.73 5.27
C ALA A 443 -14.76 24.52 6.08
N LEU A 444 -15.43 24.16 7.17
CA LEU A 444 -15.13 22.96 7.96
C LEU A 444 -15.59 21.68 7.24
N GLU A 445 -16.75 21.68 6.59
CA GLU A 445 -17.23 20.57 5.75
C GLU A 445 -16.29 20.28 4.57
N ALA A 446 -15.79 21.33 3.91
CA ALA A 446 -14.82 21.21 2.82
C ALA A 446 -13.47 20.66 3.32
N ASN A 447 -12.97 21.16 4.45
CA ASN A 447 -11.75 20.62 5.06
C ASN A 447 -11.93 19.18 5.55
N HIS A 448 -13.08 18.82 6.11
CA HIS A 448 -13.37 17.46 6.54
C HIS A 448 -13.36 16.50 5.34
N LYS A 449 -13.99 16.86 4.22
CA LYS A 449 -13.96 16.07 2.98
C LYS A 449 -12.54 15.93 2.41
N ARG A 450 -11.74 17.00 2.44
CA ARG A 450 -10.32 16.94 2.03
C ARG A 450 -9.51 15.98 2.92
N LEU A 451 -9.58 16.15 4.24
CA LEU A 451 -8.87 15.31 5.21
C LEU A 451 -9.34 13.85 5.15
N GLN A 452 -10.63 13.59 4.88
CA GLN A 452 -11.15 12.25 4.63
C GLN A 452 -10.50 11.64 3.39
N GLY A 453 -10.43 12.38 2.27
CA GLY A 453 -9.75 11.93 1.05
C GLY A 453 -8.26 11.62 1.27
N GLU A 454 -7.55 12.49 1.99
CA GLU A 454 -6.14 12.29 2.35
C GLU A 454 -5.93 11.04 3.22
N VAL A 455 -6.83 10.76 4.18
CA VAL A 455 -6.80 9.54 4.99
C VAL A 455 -7.17 8.29 4.17
N GLU A 456 -8.09 8.40 3.22
CA GLU A 456 -8.46 7.30 2.32
C GLU A 456 -7.33 6.98 1.33
N GLU A 457 -6.63 7.99 0.81
CA GLU A 457 -5.44 7.81 -0.03
C GLU A 457 -4.29 7.16 0.77
N GLN A 458 -3.97 7.66 1.96
CA GLN A 458 -2.96 7.05 2.84
C GLN A 458 -3.30 5.59 3.18
N ARG A 459 -4.58 5.27 3.41
CA ARG A 459 -5.02 3.88 3.62
C ARG A 459 -4.79 3.01 2.38
N GLN A 460 -5.03 3.53 1.17
CA GLN A 460 -4.73 2.81 -0.07
C GLN A 460 -3.22 2.61 -0.25
N GLN A 461 -2.41 3.66 -0.05
CA GLN A 461 -0.95 3.58 -0.10
C GLN A 461 -0.39 2.56 0.90
N HIS A 462 -0.86 2.56 2.15
CA HIS A 462 -0.49 1.57 3.17
C HIS A 462 -0.95 0.15 2.79
N THR A 463 -2.14 -0.02 2.22
CA THR A 463 -2.64 -1.34 1.77
C THR A 463 -1.76 -1.91 0.65
N LEU A 464 -1.36 -1.07 -0.32
CA LEU A 464 -0.44 -1.44 -1.39
C LEU A 464 0.97 -1.77 -0.86
N ALA A 465 1.48 -1.02 0.13
CA ALA A 465 2.75 -1.30 0.78
C ALA A 465 2.72 -2.64 1.54
N VAL A 466 1.67 -2.90 2.34
CA VAL A 466 1.47 -4.18 3.04
C VAL A 466 1.36 -5.34 2.05
N THR A 467 0.64 -5.15 0.94
CA THR A 467 0.50 -6.19 -0.11
C THR A 467 1.86 -6.50 -0.75
N ARG A 468 2.65 -5.47 -1.06
CA ARG A 468 4.01 -5.61 -1.61
C ARG A 468 4.95 -6.35 -0.65
N LEU A 469 4.95 -5.97 0.62
CA LEU A 469 5.75 -6.63 1.66
C LEU A 469 5.30 -8.09 1.88
N THR A 470 3.99 -8.36 1.83
CA THR A 470 3.45 -9.73 1.96
C THR A 470 3.90 -10.62 0.81
N LEU A 471 3.91 -10.11 -0.42
CA LEU A 471 4.46 -10.81 -1.59
C LEU A 471 5.97 -11.04 -1.44
N GLN A 472 6.74 -10.01 -1.08
CA GLN A 472 8.19 -10.12 -0.87
C GLN A 472 8.56 -11.15 0.23
N CYS A 473 7.79 -11.21 1.33
CA CYS A 473 7.93 -12.26 2.34
C CYS A 473 7.62 -13.64 1.77
N HIS A 474 6.53 -13.80 1.01
CA HIS A 474 6.15 -15.07 0.40
C HIS A 474 7.21 -15.59 -0.58
N ASP A 475 7.73 -14.72 -1.45
CA ASP A 475 8.80 -15.06 -2.40
C ASP A 475 10.08 -15.48 -1.66
N SER A 476 10.44 -14.76 -0.58
CA SER A 476 11.59 -15.07 0.27
C SER A 476 11.43 -16.40 1.02
N GLU A 477 10.24 -16.68 1.56
CA GLU A 477 9.90 -17.96 2.19
C GLU A 477 9.94 -19.13 1.19
N SER A 478 9.44 -18.90 -0.03
CA SER A 478 9.47 -19.87 -1.13
C SER A 478 10.91 -20.20 -1.54
N ALA A 479 11.76 -19.17 -1.71
CA ALA A 479 13.18 -19.34 -1.98
C ALA A 479 13.91 -20.09 -0.84
N LEU A 480 13.67 -19.71 0.42
CA LEU A 480 14.24 -20.39 1.60
C LEU A 480 13.78 -21.86 1.69
N LYS A 481 12.54 -22.17 1.30
CA LYS A 481 12.00 -23.54 1.25
C LYS A 481 12.69 -24.36 0.16
N ALA A 482 12.89 -23.79 -1.03
CA ALA A 482 13.62 -24.44 -2.11
C ALA A 482 15.10 -24.68 -1.74
N GLU A 483 15.75 -23.71 -1.10
CA GLU A 483 17.16 -23.83 -0.69
C GLU A 483 17.36 -24.87 0.42
N ARG A 484 16.41 -24.96 1.37
CA ARG A 484 16.36 -26.05 2.36
C ARG A 484 16.24 -27.42 1.67
N GLN A 485 15.41 -27.54 0.63
CA GLN A 485 15.27 -28.78 -0.15
C GLN A 485 16.57 -29.14 -0.88
N LYS A 486 17.24 -28.18 -1.55
CA LYS A 486 18.56 -28.40 -2.17
C LYS A 486 19.57 -28.90 -1.13
N SER A 487 19.69 -28.22 0.01
CA SER A 487 20.62 -28.62 1.07
C SER A 487 20.34 -30.03 1.63
N THR A 488 19.07 -30.46 1.71
CA THR A 488 18.76 -31.85 2.08
C THR A 488 19.13 -32.87 1.00
N GLU A 489 19.03 -32.51 -0.27
CA GLU A 489 19.40 -33.37 -1.40
C GLU A 489 20.93 -33.43 -1.59
N GLU A 490 21.65 -32.33 -1.34
CA GLU A 490 23.11 -32.32 -1.28
C GLU A 490 23.65 -33.16 -0.13
N LYS A 491 23.02 -33.10 1.06
CA LYS A 491 23.33 -34.00 2.18
C LYS A 491 23.06 -35.47 1.82
N ARG A 492 22.01 -35.75 1.05
CA ARG A 492 21.73 -37.10 0.52
C ARG A 492 22.83 -37.59 -0.43
N LYS A 493 23.24 -36.74 -1.37
CA LYS A 493 24.33 -37.03 -2.33
C LYS A 493 25.68 -37.19 -1.65
N LEU A 494 25.98 -36.38 -0.63
CA LEU A 494 27.17 -36.52 0.19
C LEU A 494 27.18 -37.85 0.96
N ALA A 495 26.06 -38.24 1.57
CA ALA A 495 25.94 -39.52 2.25
C ALA A 495 26.06 -40.72 1.29
N GLN A 496 25.51 -40.61 0.08
CA GLN A 496 25.71 -41.61 -0.99
C GLN A 496 27.17 -41.71 -1.42
N LEU A 497 27.86 -40.58 -1.61
CA LEU A 497 29.27 -40.54 -1.99
C LEU A 497 30.17 -41.09 -0.87
N GLN A 498 29.87 -40.79 0.39
CA GLN A 498 30.54 -41.36 1.56
C GLN A 498 30.33 -42.88 1.65
N ALA A 499 29.12 -43.37 1.39
CA ALA A 499 28.85 -44.81 1.34
C ALA A 499 29.61 -45.51 0.20
N ALA A 500 29.62 -44.93 -1.01
CA ALA A 500 30.36 -45.45 -2.15
C ALA A 500 31.89 -45.42 -1.93
N TYR A 501 32.41 -44.37 -1.29
CA TYR A 501 33.81 -44.27 -0.87
C TYR A 501 34.17 -45.37 0.13
N ASN A 502 33.38 -45.54 1.19
CA ASN A 502 33.61 -46.58 2.20
C ASN A 502 33.53 -48.00 1.59
N GLN A 503 32.61 -48.23 0.65
CA GLN A 503 32.52 -49.49 -0.09
C GLN A 503 33.76 -49.71 -0.98
N LEU A 504 34.23 -48.70 -1.69
CA LEU A 504 35.44 -48.80 -2.51
C LEU A 504 36.69 -49.11 -1.65
N PHE A 505 36.79 -48.52 -0.45
CA PHE A 505 37.84 -48.84 0.50
C PHE A 505 37.75 -50.29 1.01
N ALA A 506 36.56 -50.78 1.36
CA ALA A 506 36.36 -52.18 1.73
C ALA A 506 36.77 -53.14 0.60
N ASN A 507 36.37 -52.84 -0.65
CA ASN A 507 36.76 -53.62 -1.83
C ASN A 507 38.28 -53.62 -2.05
N TYR A 508 38.98 -52.50 -1.83
CA TYR A 508 40.45 -52.44 -1.90
C TYR A 508 41.11 -53.25 -0.77
N ASP A 509 40.62 -53.15 0.47
CA ASP A 509 41.11 -53.94 1.60
C ASP A 509 40.88 -55.44 1.39
N GLU A 510 39.80 -55.85 0.72
CA GLU A 510 39.55 -57.23 0.31
C GLU A 510 40.52 -57.67 -0.81
N LEU A 511 40.68 -56.87 -1.87
CA LEU A 511 41.63 -57.16 -2.94
C LEU A 511 43.09 -57.27 -2.43
N ILE A 512 43.48 -56.46 -1.43
CA ILE A 512 44.80 -56.57 -0.77
C ILE A 512 44.92 -57.90 -0.01
N LYS A 513 43.86 -58.34 0.70
CA LYS A 513 43.85 -59.65 1.38
C LYS A 513 43.89 -60.82 0.38
N GLU A 514 43.18 -60.72 -0.75
CA GLU A 514 43.23 -61.71 -1.83
C GLU A 514 44.63 -61.78 -2.46
N MET A 515 45.23 -60.63 -2.79
CA MET A 515 46.63 -60.54 -3.26
C MET A 515 47.61 -61.16 -2.27
N GLU A 516 47.45 -60.91 -0.97
CA GLU A 516 48.26 -61.56 0.06
C GLU A 516 48.03 -63.07 0.17
N GLN A 517 46.79 -63.53 0.03
CA GLN A 517 46.46 -64.96 0.07
C GLN A 517 47.02 -65.68 -1.16
N GLN A 518 46.85 -65.12 -2.36
CA GLN A 518 47.49 -65.62 -3.58
C GLN A 518 49.01 -65.66 -3.42
N LYS A 519 49.63 -64.61 -2.87
CA LYS A 519 51.08 -64.58 -2.57
C LYS A 519 51.54 -65.63 -1.54
N LYS A 520 50.63 -66.08 -0.65
CA LYS A 520 50.87 -67.19 0.30
C LYS A 520 50.59 -68.58 -0.31
N MET A 521 49.85 -68.64 -1.43
CA MET A 521 49.55 -69.88 -2.18
C MET A 521 50.46 -70.08 -3.41
N MET A 522 51.21 -69.06 -3.83
CA MET A 522 52.33 -69.22 -4.75
C MET A 522 53.36 -70.21 -4.16
N PRO A 523 53.91 -71.14 -4.97
CA PRO A 523 54.99 -72.01 -4.51
C PRO A 523 56.25 -71.20 -4.14
N ASP A 524 57.15 -71.79 -3.34
CA ASP A 524 58.41 -71.13 -2.95
C ASP A 524 59.12 -70.59 -4.20
N PRO A 525 59.51 -69.30 -4.24
CA PRO A 525 60.31 -68.75 -5.33
C PRO A 525 61.53 -69.60 -5.72
N ARG A 526 62.11 -70.37 -4.78
CA ARG A 526 63.19 -71.33 -5.04
C ARG A 526 62.70 -72.58 -5.79
N GLU A 527 61.53 -73.10 -5.45
CA GLU A 527 60.93 -74.25 -6.14
C GLU A 527 60.44 -73.84 -7.54
N SER A 528 59.81 -72.67 -7.66
CA SER A 528 59.44 -72.09 -8.95
C SER A 528 60.65 -71.82 -9.85
N MET A 529 61.74 -71.26 -9.31
CA MET A 529 62.99 -71.04 -10.03
C MET A 529 63.62 -72.36 -10.46
N ARG A 530 63.70 -73.36 -9.57
CA ARG A 530 64.23 -74.69 -9.88
C ARG A 530 63.40 -75.42 -10.94
N LEU A 531 62.07 -75.31 -10.90
CA LEU A 531 61.20 -75.89 -11.94
C LEU A 531 61.36 -75.18 -13.28
N HIS A 532 61.62 -73.88 -13.29
CA HIS A 532 61.92 -73.13 -14.52
C HIS A 532 63.31 -73.46 -15.09
N GLU A 533 64.32 -73.60 -14.24
CA GLU A 533 65.67 -74.07 -14.60
C GLU A 533 65.62 -75.50 -15.16
N GLN A 534 64.94 -76.43 -14.48
CA GLN A 534 64.74 -77.80 -14.95
C GLN A 534 63.92 -77.88 -16.25
N LEU A 535 62.94 -76.98 -16.45
CA LEU A 535 62.22 -76.87 -17.72
C LEU A 535 63.18 -76.42 -18.83
N HIS A 536 63.97 -75.37 -18.60
CA HIS A 536 64.92 -74.85 -19.57
C HIS A 536 66.02 -75.86 -19.95
N GLU A 537 66.56 -76.60 -18.96
CA GLU A 537 67.46 -77.74 -19.21
C GLU A 537 66.79 -78.80 -20.10
N SER A 538 65.50 -79.10 -19.86
CA SER A 538 64.76 -80.08 -20.65
C SER A 538 64.46 -79.59 -22.08
N GLU A 539 64.20 -78.29 -22.26
CA GLU A 539 64.03 -77.65 -23.57
C GLU A 539 65.33 -77.69 -24.38
N GLN A 540 66.47 -77.30 -23.78
CA GLN A 540 67.77 -77.38 -24.43
C GLN A 540 68.14 -78.84 -24.78
N ALA A 541 67.92 -79.79 -23.86
CA ALA A 541 68.16 -81.20 -24.11
C ALA A 541 67.21 -81.82 -25.17
N LEU A 542 66.07 -81.19 -25.47
CA LEU A 542 65.22 -81.54 -26.61
C LEU A 542 65.73 -80.93 -27.92
N LEU A 543 66.22 -79.68 -27.90
CA LEU A 543 66.86 -79.04 -29.06
C LEU A 543 68.12 -79.80 -29.50
N ASP A 544 69.01 -80.15 -28.58
CA ASP A 544 70.23 -80.92 -28.85
C ASP A 544 69.91 -82.30 -29.46
N LYS A 545 68.86 -82.96 -28.96
CA LYS A 545 68.37 -84.23 -29.52
C LYS A 545 67.76 -84.06 -30.91
N GLN A 546 67.04 -82.97 -31.16
CA GLN A 546 66.49 -82.68 -32.48
C GLN A 546 67.60 -82.42 -33.51
N GLU A 547 68.63 -81.65 -33.13
CA GLU A 547 69.80 -81.43 -33.98
C GLU A 547 70.56 -82.75 -34.28
N LEU A 548 70.70 -83.64 -33.29
CA LEU A 548 71.26 -84.97 -33.49
C LEU A 548 70.38 -85.85 -34.41
N ILE A 549 69.06 -85.81 -34.25
CA ILE A 549 68.10 -86.52 -35.11
C ILE A 549 68.26 -86.05 -36.57
N ASP A 550 68.39 -84.76 -36.82
CA ASP A 550 68.50 -84.23 -38.18
C ASP A 550 69.90 -84.47 -38.79
N LYS A 551 70.97 -84.45 -37.98
CA LYS A 551 72.30 -84.95 -38.37
C LYS A 551 72.25 -86.43 -38.79
N LEU A 552 71.52 -87.26 -38.05
CA LEU A 552 71.34 -88.69 -38.34
C LEU A 552 70.49 -88.92 -39.61
N LYS A 553 69.36 -88.21 -39.78
CA LYS A 553 68.59 -88.25 -41.04
C LYS A 553 69.46 -87.87 -42.24
N GLY A 554 70.26 -86.81 -42.12
CA GLY A 554 71.20 -86.40 -43.16
C GLY A 554 72.31 -87.41 -43.43
N ALA A 555 72.70 -88.24 -42.44
CA ALA A 555 73.60 -89.37 -42.65
C ALA A 555 72.90 -90.54 -43.37
N VAL A 556 71.66 -90.87 -43.01
CA VAL A 556 70.84 -91.89 -43.67
C VAL A 556 70.62 -91.55 -45.15
N ALA A 557 70.17 -90.33 -45.48
CA ALA A 557 69.96 -89.91 -46.87
C ALA A 557 71.24 -89.98 -47.73
N ARG A 558 72.42 -89.73 -47.15
CA ARG A 558 73.71 -89.92 -47.84
C ARG A 558 74.07 -91.39 -48.02
N SER A 559 73.71 -92.25 -47.06
CA SER A 559 73.85 -93.71 -47.19
C SER A 559 72.90 -94.26 -48.25
N GLU A 560 71.69 -93.74 -48.37
CA GLU A 560 70.69 -94.16 -49.36
C GLU A 560 71.18 -93.87 -50.79
N GLY A 561 71.65 -92.64 -51.08
CA GLY A 561 72.26 -92.33 -52.38
C GLY A 561 73.54 -93.14 -52.70
N GLN A 562 74.29 -93.57 -51.68
CA GLN A 562 75.41 -94.51 -51.86
C GLN A 562 74.93 -95.94 -52.19
N LEU A 563 73.81 -96.39 -51.60
CA LEU A 563 73.19 -97.68 -51.92
C LEU A 563 72.59 -97.69 -53.33
N GLU A 564 71.97 -96.59 -53.77
CA GLU A 564 71.52 -96.39 -55.16
C GLU A 564 72.70 -96.48 -56.15
N THR A 565 73.81 -95.78 -55.84
CA THR A 565 75.04 -95.85 -56.64
C THR A 565 75.59 -97.27 -56.71
N MET A 566 75.58 -98.01 -55.59
CA MET A 566 75.99 -99.42 -55.56
C MET A 566 75.05 -100.32 -56.40
N ALA A 567 73.74 -100.04 -56.44
CA ALA A 567 72.80 -100.78 -57.27
C ALA A 567 73.09 -100.60 -58.77
N VAL A 568 73.37 -99.35 -59.21
CA VAL A 568 73.79 -99.06 -60.59
C VAL A 568 75.10 -99.77 -60.94
N LEU A 569 76.11 -99.74 -60.06
CA LEU A 569 77.39 -100.41 -60.29
C LEU A 569 77.26 -101.95 -60.36
N LYS A 570 76.33 -102.55 -59.60
CA LYS A 570 76.01 -103.98 -59.71
C LYS A 570 75.36 -104.31 -61.05
N ALA A 571 74.33 -103.55 -61.46
CA ALA A 571 73.69 -103.73 -62.76
C ALA A 571 74.68 -103.55 -63.92
N GLN A 572 75.61 -102.59 -63.83
CA GLN A 572 76.67 -102.40 -64.82
C GLN A 572 77.62 -103.61 -64.88
N ALA A 573 78.01 -104.19 -63.75
CA ALA A 573 78.84 -105.39 -63.70
C ALA A 573 78.11 -106.64 -64.24
N GLU A 574 76.80 -106.75 -64.02
CA GLU A 574 75.95 -107.82 -64.57
C GLU A 574 75.80 -107.68 -66.10
N ILE A 575 75.60 -106.46 -66.62
CA ILE A 575 75.58 -106.18 -68.07
C ILE A 575 76.93 -106.54 -68.70
N PHE A 576 78.05 -106.04 -68.17
CA PHE A 576 79.38 -106.39 -68.70
C PHE A 576 79.70 -107.89 -68.63
N LYS A 577 79.15 -108.63 -67.66
CA LYS A 577 79.24 -110.09 -67.61
C LYS A 577 78.46 -110.73 -68.76
N LEU A 578 77.22 -110.30 -68.99
CA LEU A 578 76.37 -110.81 -70.07
C LEU A 578 76.95 -110.48 -71.45
N ASP A 579 77.46 -109.26 -71.64
CA ASP A 579 78.16 -108.84 -72.86
C ASP A 579 79.39 -109.73 -73.14
N PHE A 580 80.20 -110.01 -72.10
CA PHE A 580 81.36 -110.90 -72.22
C PHE A 580 80.97 -112.36 -72.51
N GLU A 581 79.87 -112.85 -71.91
CA GLU A 581 79.35 -114.19 -72.17
C GLU A 581 78.78 -114.31 -73.61
N ALA A 582 78.10 -113.28 -74.11
CA ALA A 582 77.59 -113.22 -75.49
C ALA A 582 78.70 -113.08 -76.54
N GLU A 583 79.69 -112.22 -76.29
CA GLU A 583 80.89 -112.07 -77.13
C GLU A 583 81.75 -113.36 -77.13
N ARG A 584 81.71 -114.12 -76.02
CA ARG A 584 82.31 -115.46 -75.95
C ARG A 584 81.54 -116.49 -76.77
N THR A 585 80.21 -116.60 -76.62
CA THR A 585 79.42 -117.58 -77.39
C THR A 585 79.48 -117.27 -78.88
N ALA A 586 79.41 -115.99 -79.29
CA ALA A 586 79.60 -115.58 -80.68
C ALA A 586 80.99 -115.99 -81.22
N ARG A 587 82.06 -115.90 -80.42
CA ARG A 587 83.38 -116.44 -80.79
C ARG A 587 83.41 -117.96 -80.89
N GLU A 588 82.75 -118.68 -79.98
CA GLU A 588 82.68 -120.15 -80.01
C GLU A 588 81.86 -120.66 -81.21
N GLU A 589 80.76 -119.98 -81.57
CA GLU A 589 79.98 -120.25 -82.77
C GLU A 589 80.76 -119.94 -84.05
N MET A 590 81.43 -118.77 -84.13
CA MET A 590 82.30 -118.44 -85.25
C MET A 590 83.48 -119.41 -85.39
N HIS A 591 84.02 -119.92 -84.27
CA HIS A 591 85.05 -120.97 -84.30
C HIS A 591 84.46 -122.29 -84.80
N CYS A 592 83.27 -122.69 -84.35
CA CYS A 592 82.56 -123.88 -84.81
C CYS A 592 82.24 -123.82 -86.31
N ALA A 593 81.77 -122.67 -86.81
CA ALA A 593 81.54 -122.44 -88.24
C ALA A 593 82.84 -122.47 -89.06
N LYS A 594 83.92 -121.89 -88.54
CA LYS A 594 85.26 -121.93 -89.14
C LYS A 594 85.81 -123.35 -89.26
N GLU A 595 85.66 -124.19 -88.22
CA GLU A 595 86.10 -125.59 -88.31
C GLU A 595 85.23 -126.41 -89.27
N LYS A 596 83.89 -126.23 -89.26
CA LYS A 596 83.00 -126.84 -90.27
C LYS A 596 83.38 -126.45 -91.71
N LEU A 597 83.75 -125.19 -91.95
CA LEU A 597 84.22 -124.73 -93.25
C LEU A 597 85.59 -125.33 -93.64
N LYS A 598 86.50 -125.54 -92.68
CA LYS A 598 87.75 -126.30 -92.93
C LYS A 598 87.47 -127.76 -93.27
N GLU A 599 86.55 -128.41 -92.56
CA GLU A 599 86.15 -129.80 -92.81
C GLU A 599 85.52 -129.95 -94.20
N GLN A 600 84.61 -129.05 -94.57
CA GLN A 600 84.03 -129.00 -95.93
C GLN A 600 85.11 -128.74 -97.00
N LEU A 601 86.05 -127.82 -96.76
CA LEU A 601 87.18 -127.58 -97.66
C LEU A 601 88.10 -128.81 -97.80
N ALA A 602 88.30 -129.57 -96.72
CA ALA A 602 89.08 -130.81 -96.73
C ALA A 602 88.35 -131.94 -97.48
N ALA A 603 87.04 -132.09 -97.27
CA ALA A 603 86.21 -133.03 -98.02
C ALA A 603 86.21 -132.71 -99.53
N VAL A 604 85.99 -131.44 -99.91
CA VAL A 604 86.04 -131.00 -101.31
C VAL A 604 87.44 -131.17 -101.92
N ARG A 605 88.52 -131.04 -101.14
CA ARG A 605 89.88 -131.39 -101.61
C ARG A 605 90.02 -132.89 -101.89
N LEU A 606 89.54 -133.74 -100.99
CA LEU A 606 89.59 -135.19 -101.13
C LEU A 606 88.69 -135.69 -102.29
N ASP A 607 87.52 -135.07 -102.51
CA ASP A 607 86.70 -135.30 -103.71
C ASP A 607 87.42 -134.86 -104.99
N ASN A 608 88.13 -133.72 -104.97
CA ASN A 608 88.95 -133.27 -106.11
C ASN A 608 90.18 -134.19 -106.35
N GLU A 609 90.70 -134.83 -105.32
CA GLU A 609 91.76 -135.84 -105.45
C GLU A 609 91.19 -137.14 -106.02
N ARG A 610 90.07 -137.65 -105.50
CA ARG A 610 89.37 -138.81 -106.08
C ARG A 610 88.98 -138.61 -107.54
N ILE A 611 88.45 -137.44 -107.91
CA ILE A 611 88.08 -137.13 -109.30
C ILE A 611 89.31 -137.10 -110.22
N LYS A 612 90.49 -136.68 -109.74
CA LYS A 612 91.75 -136.81 -110.51
C LYS A 612 92.14 -138.27 -110.68
N ASP A 613 92.11 -139.06 -109.61
CA ASP A 613 92.44 -140.49 -109.65
C ASP A 613 91.51 -141.26 -110.60
N GLU A 614 90.20 -140.95 -110.58
CA GLU A 614 89.19 -141.47 -111.51
C GLU A 614 89.50 -141.07 -112.96
N LEU A 615 89.84 -139.80 -113.22
CA LEU A 615 90.17 -139.28 -114.55
C LEU A 615 91.47 -139.91 -115.10
N GLU A 616 92.49 -140.08 -114.26
CA GLU A 616 93.71 -140.79 -114.62
C GLU A 616 93.45 -142.29 -114.87
N ALA A 617 92.63 -142.94 -114.05
CA ALA A 617 92.27 -144.35 -114.23
C ALA A 617 91.52 -144.58 -115.55
N TYR A 618 90.57 -143.70 -115.88
CA TYR A 618 89.88 -143.70 -117.18
C TYR A 618 90.86 -143.54 -118.34
N THR A 619 91.79 -142.57 -118.24
CA THR A 619 92.82 -142.31 -119.26
C THR A 619 93.76 -143.51 -119.44
N ARG A 620 94.17 -144.17 -118.35
CA ARG A 620 94.98 -145.40 -118.37
C ARG A 620 94.24 -146.58 -119.01
N GLY A 621 92.95 -146.75 -118.72
CA GLY A 621 92.14 -147.84 -119.27
C GLY A 621 91.93 -147.73 -120.78
N HIS A 622 91.56 -146.53 -121.26
CA HIS A 622 91.29 -146.29 -122.69
C HIS A 622 92.50 -146.61 -123.60
N LEU A 623 93.72 -146.38 -123.12
CA LEU A 623 94.95 -146.59 -123.90
C LEU A 623 95.26 -148.07 -124.19
N GLN A 624 94.78 -149.01 -123.37
CA GLN A 624 95.13 -150.43 -123.48
C GLN A 624 94.30 -151.20 -124.52
N GLU A 625 93.04 -150.79 -124.71
CA GLU A 625 92.08 -151.46 -125.60
C GLU A 625 92.50 -151.38 -127.09
N MET A 626 93.16 -150.29 -127.48
CA MET A 626 93.56 -150.02 -128.88
C MET A 626 94.61 -150.99 -129.46
N GLN A 627 95.33 -151.76 -128.63
CA GLN A 627 96.56 -152.46 -129.06
C GLN A 627 96.40 -153.92 -129.53
N ARG A 628 95.22 -154.56 -129.36
CA ARG A 628 95.12 -156.05 -129.39
C ARG A 628 94.57 -156.73 -130.67
N ARG A 629 94.36 -156.02 -131.80
CA ARG A 629 93.49 -156.50 -132.91
C ARG A 629 94.15 -157.23 -134.11
N HIS A 630 95.34 -157.84 -133.99
CA HIS A 630 96.04 -158.44 -135.15
C HIS A 630 96.83 -159.78 -134.92
N THR A 631 96.18 -160.92 -134.63
CA THR A 631 96.63 -162.30 -135.01
C THR A 631 95.63 -163.39 -134.60
N GLY A 632 95.45 -164.44 -135.41
CA GLY A 632 94.87 -165.73 -134.99
C GLY A 632 93.34 -165.83 -134.97
N HIS A 633 92.78 -167.05 -135.00
CA HIS A 633 91.33 -167.30 -135.13
C HIS A 633 90.87 -168.66 -134.54
N PHE A 634 89.54 -168.80 -134.35
CA PHE A 634 88.74 -169.99 -133.95
C PHE A 634 88.45 -170.29 -132.44
N MET A 635 87.21 -169.93 -132.02
CA MET A 635 86.25 -170.61 -131.10
C MET A 635 86.64 -170.88 -129.63
N GLN A 636 85.72 -170.94 -128.65
CA GLN A 636 84.23 -170.89 -128.62
C GLN A 636 83.74 -170.31 -127.26
N ASP A 637 82.52 -169.74 -127.19
CA ASP A 637 81.57 -169.58 -126.04
C ASP A 637 82.09 -169.13 -124.62
N ASP A 638 81.35 -168.42 -123.77
CA ASP A 638 80.04 -167.75 -123.83
C ASP A 638 79.98 -166.68 -122.71
N ARG A 639 79.30 -165.53 -122.91
CA ARG A 639 78.57 -164.78 -121.84
C ARG A 639 77.95 -163.43 -122.21
N GLU A 640 76.79 -163.24 -121.60
CA GLU A 640 75.94 -162.06 -121.35
C GLU A 640 76.58 -160.66 -121.43
N ALA A 641 75.91 -159.74 -122.14
CA ALA A 641 76.33 -158.35 -122.33
C ALA A 641 75.32 -157.32 -121.76
N ALA A 642 75.84 -156.15 -121.36
CA ALA A 642 75.14 -155.11 -120.60
C ALA A 642 74.19 -154.20 -121.42
N PRO A 643 73.25 -153.49 -120.76
CA PRO A 643 72.49 -152.38 -121.35
C PRO A 643 72.96 -150.98 -120.88
N LEU A 644 73.03 -150.04 -121.83
CA LEU A 644 73.23 -148.57 -121.71
C LEU A 644 72.79 -147.94 -123.06
N PRO A 645 72.61 -146.60 -123.23
CA PRO A 645 72.51 -145.47 -122.27
C PRO A 645 71.27 -144.55 -122.57
N GLN A 646 71.32 -143.24 -122.23
CA GLN A 646 70.38 -142.12 -122.57
C GLN A 646 69.12 -141.95 -121.67
N PRO A 647 68.44 -140.77 -121.62
CA PRO A 647 68.84 -139.35 -121.79
C PRO A 647 68.32 -138.39 -120.65
N LEU A 648 68.08 -137.10 -120.99
CA LEU A 648 67.73 -135.90 -120.17
C LEU A 648 66.16 -135.70 -119.99
N PRO A 649 65.58 -134.50 -119.67
CA PRO A 649 65.57 -133.74 -118.38
C PRO A 649 64.17 -133.16 -117.92
N MET A 650 64.02 -132.77 -116.63
CA MET A 650 63.14 -131.69 -116.04
C MET A 650 61.59 -131.69 -116.32
N PRO A 651 60.70 -130.87 -115.66
CA PRO A 651 60.83 -129.94 -114.50
C PRO A 651 59.72 -130.01 -113.37
N ASN A 652 59.98 -129.35 -112.22
CA ASN A 652 59.02 -128.66 -111.31
C ASN A 652 58.08 -129.51 -110.36
N PRO A 653 57.16 -128.94 -109.50
CA PRO A 653 57.30 -129.12 -108.03
C PRO A 653 55.99 -129.45 -107.24
N PRO A 654 56.06 -129.49 -105.90
CA PRO A 654 55.01 -128.91 -105.05
C PRO A 654 55.57 -127.89 -103.99
N PRO A 655 54.72 -127.03 -103.37
CA PRO A 655 55.16 -125.72 -102.87
C PRO A 655 55.59 -125.63 -101.40
N VAL A 656 56.36 -124.57 -101.12
CA VAL A 656 56.77 -124.12 -99.77
C VAL A 656 55.59 -123.49 -99.02
N GLN A 657 55.45 -123.84 -97.73
CA GLN A 657 54.48 -123.24 -96.82
C GLN A 657 55.02 -121.91 -96.23
N LEU A 658 55.03 -120.85 -97.04
CA LEU A 658 55.47 -119.53 -96.58
C LEU A 658 54.38 -118.88 -95.72
N ASN A 659 54.52 -119.00 -94.40
CA ASN A 659 53.60 -118.41 -93.44
C ASN A 659 53.70 -116.87 -93.49
N GLN A 660 52.63 -116.20 -93.91
CA GLN A 660 52.62 -114.74 -94.07
C GLN A 660 52.71 -114.03 -92.71
N MET A 661 53.89 -113.49 -92.40
CA MET A 661 54.02 -112.46 -91.38
C MET A 661 53.44 -111.16 -91.94
N GLN A 662 52.19 -110.86 -91.57
CA GLN A 662 51.55 -109.61 -91.98
C GLN A 662 52.25 -108.42 -91.32
N HIS A 663 52.61 -107.42 -92.14
CA HIS A 663 53.35 -106.24 -91.70
C HIS A 663 52.39 -105.06 -91.57
N THR A 664 51.73 -104.96 -90.40
CA THR A 664 50.78 -103.89 -90.11
C THR A 664 51.43 -102.65 -89.53
N CYS A 665 50.95 -101.47 -89.94
CA CYS A 665 51.31 -100.19 -89.34
C CYS A 665 50.59 -100.02 -87.99
N PRO A 666 51.30 -99.86 -86.85
CA PRO A 666 50.67 -99.78 -85.53
C PRO A 666 49.86 -98.49 -85.29
N ILE A 667 49.93 -97.51 -86.19
CA ILE A 667 49.25 -96.21 -86.07
C ILE A 667 47.84 -96.25 -86.71
N CYS A 668 47.74 -96.74 -87.95
CA CYS A 668 46.49 -96.77 -88.72
C CYS A 668 45.98 -98.19 -89.07
N ASN A 669 46.73 -99.23 -88.71
CA ASN A 669 46.47 -100.64 -88.99
C ASN A 669 46.40 -101.01 -90.49
N PHE A 670 46.98 -100.20 -91.37
CA PHE A 670 47.24 -100.56 -92.78
C PHE A 670 48.16 -101.79 -92.85
N ASN A 671 47.89 -102.71 -93.79
CA ASN A 671 48.50 -104.03 -93.84
C ASN A 671 49.35 -104.17 -95.11
N ALA A 672 50.67 -104.09 -94.96
CA ALA A 672 51.63 -104.10 -96.08
C ALA A 672 52.09 -105.53 -96.43
N PRO A 673 52.36 -105.82 -97.71
CA PRO A 673 52.80 -107.16 -98.16
C PRO A 673 54.28 -107.44 -97.87
N ASP A 674 55.08 -106.40 -97.59
CA ASP A 674 56.52 -106.46 -97.33
C ASP A 674 56.96 -105.32 -96.39
N MET A 675 58.20 -105.39 -95.90
CA MET A 675 58.72 -104.45 -94.90
C MET A 675 59.12 -103.09 -95.48
N ASP A 676 59.54 -103.02 -96.76
CA ASP A 676 59.96 -101.76 -97.38
C ASP A 676 58.73 -100.90 -97.67
N THR A 677 57.64 -101.53 -98.15
CA THR A 677 56.31 -100.90 -98.25
C THR A 677 55.80 -100.43 -96.89
N LEU A 678 56.06 -101.18 -95.79
CA LEU A 678 55.71 -100.70 -94.45
C LEU A 678 56.55 -99.51 -94.01
N GLN A 679 57.87 -99.50 -94.25
CA GLN A 679 58.74 -98.39 -93.87
C GLN A 679 58.38 -97.09 -94.59
N ILE A 680 58.10 -97.15 -95.90
CA ILE A 680 57.62 -95.99 -96.67
C ILE A 680 56.31 -95.48 -96.09
N HIS A 681 55.35 -96.36 -95.84
CA HIS A 681 54.06 -95.98 -95.26
C HIS A 681 54.19 -95.39 -93.85
N VAL A 682 55.07 -95.91 -93.00
CA VAL A 682 55.29 -95.41 -91.63
C VAL A 682 55.93 -94.01 -91.64
N LEU A 683 56.78 -93.69 -92.62
CA LEU A 683 57.36 -92.35 -92.77
C LEU A 683 56.30 -91.29 -93.11
N ASP A 684 55.32 -91.62 -93.94
CA ASP A 684 54.18 -90.73 -94.24
C ASP A 684 53.13 -90.72 -93.12
N CYS A 685 52.91 -91.84 -92.42
CA CYS A 685 51.89 -92.02 -91.38
C CYS A 685 52.29 -91.47 -89.99
N ILE A 686 53.43 -90.78 -89.89
CA ILE A 686 53.93 -90.11 -88.66
C ILE A 686 53.74 -88.58 -88.69
N GLN A 687 53.28 -88.00 -89.81
CA GLN A 687 52.96 -86.55 -89.93
C GLN A 687 51.57 -86.18 -89.40
#